data_AF-A0A3B3BCZ6-F1
#
_entry.id   AF-A0A3B3BCZ6-F1
#
_cell.length_a   1.000
_cell.length_b   1.000
_cell.length_c   1.000
_cell.angle_alpha   90.00
_cell.angle_beta   90.00
_cell.angle_gamma   90.00
#
_symmetry.space_group_name_H-M   'P 1'
#
loop_
_entity.id
_entity.type
_entity.pdbx_description
1 polymer ?
#
loop_
_entity_poly.entity_id
_entity_poly.type
_entity_poly.pdbx_seq_one_letter_code
_entity_poly.pdbx_strand_id
1 'polypeptide(L)'
;LNDMGCLDPMYQFSLDAYIELFNLSIEKSAFSEKLEERIGSLNSYHTYAVYRTTCRGLFEAHKLLFSFHINQMNNPCSSWLPDSCWDNITELDKLFRLCGIVSSFQLSSRKWNAWFISAEPENSPLPGLVMLIVRSLRPDRVSFCITSFIIQNLGSRFVEPPPLDMKEASVVEESTSCTPLIFVLSPGVDPTGALVQLADSSGMTQHFHALSLGQGQAPIAKKLIEEGVKNGHWVFLANCHLSLSWMPELDELIKRLQLLKPHPNFRLWLSSSPHPEFPITILQAGIKMTTEPPKGMKANMMRLFKLVTETQFSRCFKAGPYRKLLFSLCFFHSLLQERKKFQQLGWNVVYDFNHSDFEVSENLLCFYLDKYEHTPWDALKHLIADIIYGGHVTDQWDRRLLTTYMDDFFSLLFSVRLSSLPTYVIPAEGPQHSYRLHIQALPSTEHPELFGQHPNADIASQIAETKTLFDNLLSMQPQFSSSSTSGGAHGLMLLCLGCRSSLLELENGIKGFVVMSSRMEQTFTCIYEGRVPPLWQKAYPSLKPLAAWTRDLHQRVAQFGQWANTTQPPTLFWLSGFTSPNGFLTAVLQSYARQYNVRAHTQKDRLMLLFMLYLCSFLLLPCQDGVFVQGLFLEGASWDIQNCCLVEPAPMQMVCPIPAIHFKPVKRRRKVSKSELLETFFFLHQSATIVFFLFR
;
A
#
# COMPACT_ATOMS: atom_id res chain seq x y z
N LEU A 1 -36.28 5.40 6.05
CA LEU A 1 -37.35 5.20 7.07
C LEU A 1 -37.35 3.77 7.58
N ASN A 2 -37.50 2.76 6.70
CA ASN A 2 -37.47 1.35 7.11
C ASN A 2 -36.19 0.95 7.86
N ASP A 3 -35.05 1.51 7.47
CA ASP A 3 -33.77 1.25 8.14
C ASP A 3 -33.69 1.84 9.56
N MET A 4 -34.58 2.77 9.93
CA MET A 4 -34.65 3.29 11.31
C MET A 4 -35.11 2.21 12.30
N GLY A 5 -35.96 1.28 11.86
CA GLY A 5 -36.37 0.12 12.65
C GLY A 5 -35.21 -0.83 13.00
N CYS A 6 -34.07 -0.70 12.31
CA CYS A 6 -32.84 -1.42 12.62
C CYS A 6 -32.04 -0.78 13.77
N LEU A 7 -32.29 0.50 14.09
CA LEU A 7 -31.65 1.21 15.21
C LEU A 7 -32.39 0.95 16.52
N ASP A 8 -33.72 1.01 16.48
CA ASP A 8 -34.59 0.67 17.59
C ASP A 8 -35.85 0.01 17.02
N PRO A 9 -36.28 -1.17 17.52
CA PRO A 9 -37.49 -1.83 17.05
C PRO A 9 -38.76 -0.97 17.22
N MET A 10 -38.73 0.09 18.04
CA MET A 10 -39.82 1.06 18.15
C MET A 10 -39.89 2.07 17.00
N TYR A 11 -38.88 2.14 16.11
CA TYR A 11 -38.84 3.07 14.97
C TYR A 11 -39.38 2.47 13.68
N GLN A 12 -40.38 1.60 13.80
CA GLN A 12 -41.04 0.96 12.68
C GLN A 12 -42.10 1.91 12.10
N PHE A 13 -42.12 2.02 10.77
CA PHE A 13 -43.12 2.79 10.03
C PHE A 13 -43.78 1.86 9.01
N SER A 14 -45.12 1.79 9.01
CA SER A 14 -45.83 1.05 7.96
C SER A 14 -45.84 1.86 6.66
N LEU A 15 -45.90 1.14 5.54
CA LEU A 15 -46.05 1.77 4.23
C LEU A 15 -47.36 2.58 4.16
N ASP A 16 -48.45 2.07 4.76
CA ASP A 16 -49.75 2.74 4.78
C ASP A 16 -49.68 4.10 5.50
N ALA A 17 -49.02 4.16 6.66
CA ALA A 17 -48.84 5.41 7.40
C ALA A 17 -47.98 6.43 6.62
N TYR A 18 -47.00 5.95 5.85
CA TYR A 18 -46.21 6.80 4.97
C TYR A 18 -47.03 7.33 3.79
N ILE A 19 -47.86 6.49 3.16
CA ILE A 19 -48.74 6.89 2.05
C ILE A 19 -49.76 7.94 2.52
N GLU A 20 -50.34 7.78 3.71
CA GLU A 20 -51.22 8.79 4.31
C GLU A 20 -50.48 10.13 4.51
N LEU A 21 -49.26 10.10 5.04
CA LEU A 21 -48.43 11.29 5.22
C LEU A 21 -48.05 11.94 3.89
N PHE A 22 -47.83 11.15 2.84
CA PHE A 22 -47.55 11.61 1.49
C PHE A 22 -48.77 12.34 0.91
N ASN A 23 -49.96 11.73 0.95
CA ASN A 23 -51.20 12.36 0.50
C ASN A 23 -51.49 13.67 1.26
N LEU A 24 -51.29 13.66 2.58
CA LEU A 24 -51.44 14.84 3.42
C LEU A 24 -50.45 15.96 3.03
N SER A 25 -49.25 15.59 2.58
CA SER A 25 -48.24 16.55 2.10
C SER A 25 -48.64 17.17 0.77
N ILE A 26 -49.33 16.42 -0.11
CA ILE A 26 -49.89 16.95 -1.35
C ILE A 26 -50.98 17.98 -1.05
N GLU A 27 -51.89 17.67 -0.12
CA GLU A 27 -52.99 18.56 0.25
C GLU A 27 -52.52 19.83 0.98
N LYS A 28 -51.53 19.72 1.88
CA LYS A 28 -51.12 20.81 2.77
C LYS A 28 -49.96 21.66 2.26
N SER A 29 -49.25 21.22 1.23
CA SER A 29 -48.18 22.02 0.62
C SER A 29 -48.76 23.21 -0.15
N ALA A 30 -47.99 24.30 -0.22
CA ALA A 30 -48.39 25.51 -0.94
C ALA A 30 -48.69 25.21 -2.42
N PHE A 31 -49.89 25.57 -2.88
CA PHE A 31 -50.30 25.43 -4.27
C PHE A 31 -49.59 26.45 -5.16
N SER A 32 -49.16 26.02 -6.34
CA SER A 32 -48.66 26.90 -7.41
C SER A 32 -49.15 26.34 -8.76
N GLU A 33 -49.51 27.24 -9.67
CA GLU A 33 -49.91 26.90 -11.04
C GLU A 33 -48.71 26.48 -11.91
N LYS A 34 -47.50 26.90 -11.53
CA LYS A 34 -46.28 26.50 -12.22
C LYS A 34 -45.78 25.17 -11.66
N LEU A 35 -45.62 24.19 -12.55
CA LEU A 35 -45.23 22.84 -12.18
C LEU A 35 -43.91 22.78 -11.39
N GLU A 36 -42.89 23.53 -11.79
CA GLU A 36 -41.59 23.54 -11.10
C GLU A 36 -41.67 24.11 -9.67
N GLU A 37 -42.40 25.22 -9.49
CA GLU A 37 -42.61 25.83 -8.17
C GLU A 37 -43.49 24.93 -7.27
N ARG A 38 -44.48 24.25 -7.86
CA ARG A 38 -45.31 23.27 -7.15
C ARG A 38 -44.51 22.06 -6.69
N ILE A 39 -43.63 21.51 -7.55
CA ILE A 39 -42.72 20.40 -7.19
C ILE A 39 -41.76 20.83 -6.09
N GLY A 40 -41.17 22.03 -6.17
CA GLY A 40 -40.30 22.57 -5.13
C GLY A 40 -41.01 22.71 -3.77
N SER A 41 -42.24 23.23 -3.79
CA SER A 41 -43.08 23.39 -2.59
C SER A 41 -43.48 22.06 -1.97
N LEU A 42 -43.84 21.08 -2.81
CA LEU A 42 -44.17 19.70 -2.40
C LEU A 42 -42.96 19.01 -1.76
N ASN A 43 -41.80 19.05 -2.40
CA ASN A 43 -40.59 18.41 -1.90
C ASN A 43 -40.13 19.03 -0.57
N SER A 44 -40.12 20.37 -0.48
CA SER A 44 -39.75 21.06 0.77
C SER A 44 -40.69 20.69 1.91
N TYR A 45 -42.00 20.74 1.67
CA TYR A 45 -43.00 20.41 2.68
C TYR A 45 -42.94 18.93 3.08
N HIS A 46 -42.89 18.01 2.11
CA HIS A 46 -42.91 16.58 2.37
C HIS A 46 -41.66 16.13 3.13
N THR A 47 -40.47 16.61 2.73
CA THR A 47 -39.22 16.29 3.44
C THR A 47 -39.28 16.74 4.90
N TYR A 48 -39.79 17.95 5.17
CA TYR A 48 -39.96 18.42 6.55
C TYR A 48 -41.08 17.67 7.29
N ALA A 49 -42.16 17.30 6.62
CA ALA A 49 -43.26 16.55 7.20
C ALA A 49 -42.83 15.14 7.61
N VAL A 50 -42.05 14.45 6.77
CA VAL A 50 -41.40 13.18 7.08
C VAL A 50 -40.44 13.36 8.25
N TYR A 51 -39.54 14.35 8.18
CA TYR A 51 -38.61 14.65 9.26
C TYR A 51 -39.33 14.82 10.62
N ARG A 52 -40.31 15.72 10.66
CA ARG A 52 -41.08 16.04 11.85
C ARG A 52 -41.84 14.84 12.38
N THR A 53 -42.46 14.05 11.51
CA THR A 53 -43.30 12.91 11.92
C THR A 53 -42.44 11.78 12.48
N THR A 54 -41.31 11.48 11.82
CA THR A 54 -40.36 10.47 12.30
C THR A 54 -39.70 10.92 13.61
N CYS A 55 -39.22 12.17 13.70
CA CYS A 55 -38.58 12.68 14.92
C CYS A 55 -39.49 12.73 16.15
N ARG A 56 -40.82 12.65 16.00
CA ARG A 56 -41.74 12.47 17.15
C ARG A 56 -41.57 11.11 17.81
N GLY A 57 -41.22 10.08 17.03
CA GLY A 57 -40.99 8.71 17.51
C GLY A 57 -39.52 8.42 17.85
N LEU A 58 -38.59 9.29 17.47
CA LEU A 58 -37.15 9.09 17.71
C LEU A 58 -36.70 9.69 19.05
N PHE A 59 -35.79 8.99 19.74
CA PHE A 59 -35.03 9.57 20.84
C PHE A 59 -34.10 10.69 20.33
N GLU A 60 -33.79 11.66 21.20
CA GLU A 60 -32.99 12.84 20.86
C GLU A 60 -31.64 12.48 20.21
N ALA A 61 -30.98 11.43 20.70
CA ALA A 61 -29.71 10.93 20.20
C ALA A 61 -29.76 10.47 18.72
N HIS A 62 -30.92 10.06 18.21
CA HIS A 62 -31.07 9.53 16.85
C HIS A 62 -31.64 10.54 15.84
N LYS A 63 -32.08 11.74 16.30
CA LYS A 63 -32.64 12.76 15.42
C LYS A 63 -31.60 13.34 14.46
N LEU A 64 -30.39 13.60 14.94
CA LEU A 64 -29.27 14.10 14.13
C LEU A 64 -28.83 13.07 13.08
N LEU A 65 -28.76 11.80 13.46
CA LEU A 65 -28.46 10.69 12.54
C LEU A 65 -29.51 10.61 11.42
N PHE A 66 -30.79 10.74 11.76
CA PHE A 66 -31.86 10.74 10.77
C PHE A 66 -31.81 11.97 9.84
N SER A 67 -31.52 13.17 10.38
CA SER A 67 -31.27 14.37 9.57
C SER A 67 -30.10 14.22 8.60
N PHE A 68 -29.05 13.50 9.01
CA PHE A 68 -27.90 13.23 8.15
C PHE A 68 -28.28 12.25 7.03
N HIS A 69 -28.99 11.17 7.37
CA HIS A 69 -29.38 10.13 6.41
C HIS A 69 -30.41 10.62 5.39
N ILE A 70 -31.33 11.52 5.74
CA ILE A 70 -32.34 12.04 4.80
C ILE A 70 -31.74 12.99 3.75
N ASN A 71 -30.54 13.53 3.99
CA ASN A 71 -29.84 14.45 3.09
C ASN A 71 -28.90 13.76 2.09
N GLN A 72 -28.68 12.43 2.18
CA GLN A 72 -27.80 11.73 1.25
C GLN A 72 -28.53 11.39 -0.06
N MET A 73 -27.97 11.82 -1.19
CA MET A 73 -28.49 11.48 -2.52
C MET A 73 -28.06 10.08 -2.95
N ASN A 74 -29.01 9.26 -3.41
CA ASN A 74 -28.72 7.94 -3.96
C ASN A 74 -27.79 8.02 -5.18
N ASN A 75 -26.84 7.09 -5.27
CA ASN A 75 -25.90 6.98 -6.38
C ASN A 75 -26.63 6.57 -7.68
N PRO A 76 -26.74 7.45 -8.69
CA PRO A 76 -27.42 7.14 -9.95
C PRO A 76 -26.59 6.22 -10.86
N CYS A 77 -25.30 6.02 -10.56
CA CYS A 77 -24.34 5.27 -11.35
C CYS A 77 -23.76 4.06 -10.59
N SER A 78 -24.54 3.46 -9.69
CA SER A 78 -24.11 2.34 -8.82
C SER A 78 -23.59 1.09 -9.57
N SER A 79 -23.86 0.97 -10.87
CA SER A 79 -23.34 -0.11 -11.71
C SER A 79 -21.83 -0.07 -11.93
N TRP A 80 -21.22 1.12 -11.92
CA TRP A 80 -19.79 1.29 -12.25
C TRP A 80 -19.06 2.26 -11.32
N LEU A 81 -19.76 3.19 -10.67
CA LEU A 81 -19.16 4.17 -9.76
C LEU A 81 -19.27 3.69 -8.30
N PRO A 82 -18.14 3.51 -7.59
CA PRO A 82 -18.16 3.16 -6.17
C PRO A 82 -18.84 4.24 -5.32
N ASP A 83 -19.56 3.83 -4.27
CA ASP A 83 -20.26 4.76 -3.37
C ASP A 83 -19.32 5.77 -2.70
N SER A 84 -18.08 5.38 -2.41
CA SER A 84 -17.06 6.31 -1.88
C SER A 84 -16.72 7.45 -2.84
N CYS A 85 -16.70 7.17 -4.15
CA CYS A 85 -16.49 8.20 -5.16
C CYS A 85 -17.73 9.08 -5.29
N TRP A 86 -18.93 8.49 -5.19
CA TRP A 86 -20.18 9.25 -5.20
C TRP A 86 -20.29 10.20 -4.00
N ASP A 87 -19.94 9.74 -2.80
CA ASP A 87 -19.85 10.58 -1.60
C ASP A 87 -18.96 11.81 -1.88
N ASN A 88 -17.77 11.61 -2.46
CA ASN A 88 -16.87 12.71 -2.84
C ASN A 88 -17.50 13.68 -3.86
N ILE A 89 -18.25 13.18 -4.85
CA ILE A 89 -18.93 14.02 -5.85
C ILE A 89 -20.02 14.87 -5.20
N THR A 90 -20.83 14.28 -4.31
CA THR A 90 -21.87 15.04 -3.59
C THR A 90 -21.29 16.14 -2.69
N GLU A 91 -20.09 15.94 -2.15
CA GLU A 91 -19.36 17.00 -1.44
C GLU A 91 -18.79 18.06 -2.40
N LEU A 92 -18.28 17.66 -3.58
CA LEU A 92 -17.80 18.61 -4.59
C LEU A 92 -18.92 19.51 -5.13
N ASP A 93 -20.16 19.01 -5.23
CA ASP A 93 -21.31 19.79 -5.71
C ASP A 93 -21.63 21.01 -4.83
N LYS A 94 -21.22 20.98 -3.56
CA LYS A 94 -21.37 22.12 -2.63
C LYS A 94 -20.43 23.28 -2.95
N LEU A 95 -19.38 23.06 -3.76
CA LEU A 95 -18.45 24.10 -4.15
C LEU A 95 -19.05 24.96 -5.26
N PHE A 96 -19.04 26.28 -5.09
CA PHE A 96 -19.66 27.23 -6.03
C PHE A 96 -19.26 27.02 -7.51
N ARG A 97 -17.99 26.67 -7.79
CA ARG A 97 -17.50 26.43 -9.16
C ARG A 97 -17.82 25.05 -9.74
N LEU A 98 -18.27 24.11 -8.92
CA LEU A 98 -18.60 22.74 -9.30
C LEU A 98 -20.07 22.38 -9.03
N CYS A 99 -20.89 23.38 -8.67
CA CYS A 99 -22.32 23.20 -8.47
C CYS A 99 -23.00 22.71 -9.76
N GLY A 100 -23.80 21.65 -9.66
CA GLY A 100 -24.45 20.99 -10.79
C GLY A 100 -23.68 19.79 -11.34
N ILE A 101 -22.54 19.40 -10.74
CA ILE A 101 -21.80 18.20 -11.14
C ILE A 101 -22.63 16.93 -10.93
N VAL A 102 -23.43 16.88 -9.86
CA VAL A 102 -24.35 15.76 -9.59
C VAL A 102 -25.36 15.59 -10.73
N SER A 103 -25.95 16.69 -11.20
CA SER A 103 -26.88 16.68 -12.34
C SER A 103 -26.18 16.24 -13.64
N SER A 104 -24.90 16.59 -13.83
CA SER A 104 -24.11 16.13 -14.97
C SER A 104 -23.93 14.60 -14.99
N PHE A 105 -23.70 13.98 -13.83
CA PHE A 105 -23.60 12.52 -13.72
C PHE A 105 -24.92 11.81 -14.04
N GLN A 106 -26.05 12.38 -13.62
CA GLN A 106 -27.38 11.86 -13.93
C GLN A 106 -27.70 11.93 -15.43
N LEU A 107 -27.38 13.07 -16.07
CA LEU A 107 -27.68 13.29 -17.48
C LEU A 107 -26.69 12.59 -18.43
N SER A 108 -25.43 12.45 -18.03
CA SER A 108 -24.33 12.05 -18.92
C SER A 108 -23.47 10.90 -18.40
N SER A 109 -24.06 9.97 -17.65
CA SER A 109 -23.38 8.79 -17.05
C SER A 109 -22.44 8.04 -18.00
N ARG A 110 -22.82 7.86 -19.27
CA ARG A 110 -21.96 7.18 -20.26
C ARG A 110 -20.66 7.90 -20.56
N LYS A 111 -20.68 9.24 -20.63
CA LYS A 111 -19.48 10.05 -20.88
C LYS A 111 -18.54 10.02 -19.68
N TRP A 112 -19.11 10.11 -18.47
CA TRP A 112 -18.36 9.98 -17.22
C TRP A 112 -17.75 8.59 -17.05
N ASN A 113 -18.46 7.53 -17.45
CA ASN A 113 -17.90 6.17 -17.44
C ASN A 113 -16.72 6.03 -18.43
N ALA A 114 -16.86 6.57 -19.65
CA ALA A 114 -15.78 6.57 -20.64
C ALA A 114 -14.54 7.36 -20.14
N TRP A 115 -14.77 8.49 -19.46
CA TRP A 115 -13.71 9.25 -18.80
C TRP A 115 -13.06 8.46 -17.67
N PHE A 116 -13.85 7.82 -16.81
CA PHE A 116 -13.38 7.06 -15.66
C PHE A 116 -12.49 5.87 -16.05
N ILE A 117 -12.83 5.16 -17.13
CA ILE A 117 -12.10 4.00 -17.64
C ILE A 117 -10.86 4.41 -18.46
N SER A 118 -10.78 5.66 -18.95
CA SER A 118 -9.63 6.14 -19.73
C SER A 118 -8.31 5.94 -18.98
N ALA A 119 -7.25 5.57 -19.70
CA ALA A 119 -5.92 5.45 -19.11
C ALA A 119 -5.38 6.80 -18.61
N GLU A 120 -5.64 7.87 -19.36
CA GLU A 120 -5.15 9.23 -19.08
C GLU A 120 -6.30 10.26 -19.01
N PRO A 121 -7.19 10.14 -18.02
CA PRO A 121 -8.37 11.00 -17.90
C PRO A 121 -8.01 12.49 -17.70
N GLU A 122 -6.85 12.79 -17.11
CA GLU A 122 -6.39 14.14 -16.80
C GLU A 122 -6.08 14.99 -18.05
N ASN A 123 -5.80 14.34 -19.20
CA ASN A 123 -5.53 15.02 -20.46
C ASN A 123 -6.81 15.46 -21.19
N SER A 124 -7.97 14.96 -20.75
CA SER A 124 -9.25 15.31 -21.35
C SER A 124 -9.79 16.65 -20.82
N PRO A 125 -10.47 17.46 -21.65
CA PRO A 125 -10.97 18.76 -21.23
C PRO A 125 -12.14 18.60 -20.25
N LEU A 126 -11.92 18.98 -18.99
CA LEU A 126 -12.92 18.99 -17.93
C LEU A 126 -13.30 20.43 -17.53
N PRO A 127 -14.57 20.68 -17.15
CA PRO A 127 -14.98 21.97 -16.60
C PRO A 127 -14.43 22.17 -15.17
N GLY A 128 -13.69 23.25 -14.94
CA GLY A 128 -13.34 23.72 -13.58
C GLY A 128 -12.01 23.19 -13.00
N LEU A 129 -11.96 23.05 -11.67
CA LEU A 129 -10.77 22.63 -10.90
C LEU A 129 -10.45 21.14 -11.14
N VAL A 130 -9.83 20.83 -12.29
CA VAL A 130 -9.51 19.47 -12.77
C VAL A 130 -8.93 18.57 -11.68
N MET A 131 -8.00 19.08 -10.87
CA MET A 131 -7.33 18.31 -9.82
C MET A 131 -8.30 17.80 -8.73
N LEU A 132 -9.38 18.54 -8.42
CA LEU A 132 -10.39 18.10 -7.44
C LEU A 132 -11.26 16.98 -8.00
N ILE A 133 -11.64 17.07 -9.28
CA ILE A 133 -12.42 16.03 -9.95
C ILE A 133 -11.60 14.74 -10.06
N VAL A 134 -10.33 14.87 -10.47
CA VAL A 134 -9.40 13.73 -10.54
C VAL A 134 -9.17 13.14 -9.14
N ARG A 135 -8.97 13.95 -8.09
CA ARG A 135 -8.85 13.45 -6.71
C ARG A 135 -10.07 12.65 -6.27
N SER A 136 -11.29 13.08 -6.64
CA SER A 136 -12.53 12.45 -6.19
C SER A 136 -12.87 11.15 -6.91
N LEU A 137 -12.45 11.01 -8.18
CA LEU A 137 -12.81 9.88 -9.04
C LEU A 137 -11.63 8.98 -9.42
N ARG A 138 -10.47 9.56 -9.68
CA ARG A 138 -9.24 8.89 -10.17
C ARG A 138 -8.02 9.29 -9.33
N PRO A 139 -8.01 8.92 -8.03
CA PRO A 139 -6.92 9.29 -7.13
C PRO A 139 -5.54 8.82 -7.58
N ASP A 140 -5.46 7.75 -8.39
CA ASP A 140 -4.22 7.27 -9.02
C ASP A 140 -3.57 8.29 -9.96
N ARG A 141 -4.35 9.17 -10.59
CA ARG A 141 -3.85 10.15 -11.58
C ARG A 141 -3.49 11.51 -11.00
N VAL A 142 -3.65 11.68 -9.69
CA VAL A 142 -3.42 12.98 -9.01
C VAL A 142 -1.95 13.39 -9.08
N SER A 143 -1.01 12.45 -8.95
CA SER A 143 0.44 12.73 -9.06
C SER A 143 0.78 13.38 -10.41
N PHE A 144 0.27 12.84 -11.52
CA PHE A 144 0.45 13.40 -12.85
C PHE A 144 -0.17 14.80 -13.02
N CYS A 145 -1.32 15.04 -12.39
CA CYS A 145 -1.94 16.37 -12.35
C CYS A 145 -1.06 17.37 -11.59
N ILE A 146 -0.51 16.96 -10.43
CA ILE A 146 0.40 17.79 -9.63
C ILE A 146 1.67 18.08 -10.43
N THR A 147 2.27 17.07 -11.05
CA THR A 147 3.44 17.23 -11.91
C THR A 147 3.18 18.22 -13.05
N SER A 148 2.09 18.06 -13.78
CA SER A 148 1.73 18.96 -14.88
C SER A 148 1.48 20.39 -14.37
N PHE A 149 0.82 20.53 -13.21
CA PHE A 149 0.61 21.82 -12.56
C PHE A 149 1.94 22.49 -12.15
N ILE A 150 2.89 21.74 -11.59
CA ILE A 150 4.22 22.25 -11.24
C ILE A 150 4.98 22.67 -12.50
N ILE A 151 4.95 21.87 -13.56
CA ILE A 151 5.63 22.20 -14.83
C ILE A 151 5.08 23.49 -15.42
N GLN A 152 3.76 23.69 -15.39
CA GLN A 152 3.13 24.89 -15.92
C GLN A 152 3.43 26.15 -15.09
N ASN A 153 3.53 26.04 -13.76
CA ASN A 153 3.71 27.20 -12.88
C ASN A 153 5.18 27.50 -12.53
N LEU A 154 6.01 26.48 -12.33
CA LEU A 154 7.40 26.60 -11.89
C LEU A 154 8.41 26.13 -12.94
N GLY A 155 7.99 25.29 -13.90
CA GLY A 155 8.84 24.73 -14.96
C GLY A 155 9.30 23.29 -14.68
N SER A 156 9.79 22.61 -15.73
CA SER A 156 10.19 21.18 -15.65
C SER A 156 11.31 20.87 -14.66
N ARG A 157 12.19 21.83 -14.38
CA ARG A 157 13.30 21.70 -13.43
C ARG A 157 12.87 21.46 -11.98
N PHE A 158 11.61 21.72 -11.64
CA PHE A 158 11.07 21.49 -10.29
C PHE A 158 10.44 20.10 -10.11
N VAL A 159 10.37 19.30 -11.18
CA VAL A 159 9.86 17.92 -11.14
C VAL A 159 10.99 16.91 -11.23
N GLU A 160 11.99 17.18 -12.07
CA GLU A 160 13.17 16.33 -12.20
C GLU A 160 14.24 16.81 -11.23
N PRO A 161 14.47 16.11 -10.09
CA PRO A 161 15.52 16.50 -9.17
C PRO A 161 16.88 16.41 -9.89
N PRO A 162 17.78 17.39 -9.71
CA PRO A 162 19.12 17.28 -10.25
C PRO A 162 19.80 16.04 -9.66
N PRO A 163 20.51 15.24 -10.48
CA PRO A 163 21.26 14.11 -9.93
C PRO A 163 22.26 14.65 -8.91
N LEU A 164 22.36 13.98 -7.77
CA LEU A 164 23.37 14.31 -6.77
C LEU A 164 24.74 13.91 -7.34
N ASP A 165 25.38 14.84 -8.04
CA ASP A 165 26.71 14.61 -8.58
C ASP A 165 27.75 14.90 -7.50
N MET A 166 28.23 13.85 -6.84
CA MET A 166 29.35 13.98 -5.90
C MET A 166 30.67 14.32 -6.63
N LYS A 167 30.71 14.34 -7.96
CA LYS A 167 31.92 14.67 -8.73
C LYS A 167 32.08 16.15 -9.00
N GLU A 168 31.08 16.97 -8.71
CA GLU A 168 31.22 18.42 -8.79
C GLU A 168 31.37 19.01 -7.39
N ALA A 169 32.32 19.92 -7.27
CA ALA A 169 32.74 20.59 -6.06
C ALA A 169 31.63 21.37 -5.33
N SER A 170 30.40 21.41 -5.84
CA SER A 170 29.29 22.21 -5.31
C SER A 170 28.99 21.98 -3.84
N VAL A 171 28.89 20.73 -3.35
CA VAL A 171 28.57 20.48 -1.92
C VAL A 171 29.73 20.87 -0.98
N VAL A 172 30.97 20.66 -1.43
CA VAL A 172 32.16 21.04 -0.64
C VAL A 172 32.39 22.56 -0.70
N GLU A 173 32.06 23.20 -1.83
CA GLU A 173 32.10 24.64 -2.06
C GLU A 173 30.99 25.39 -1.31
N GLU A 174 29.79 24.82 -1.23
CA GLU A 174 28.66 25.35 -0.45
C GLU A 174 28.83 25.16 1.06
N SER A 175 29.78 24.31 1.48
CA SER A 175 30.04 24.02 2.89
C SER A 175 31.25 24.77 3.45
N THR A 176 31.19 25.03 4.75
CA THR A 176 32.26 25.61 5.55
C THR A 176 32.86 24.55 6.49
N SER A 177 33.98 24.88 7.14
CA SER A 177 34.59 24.02 8.16
C SER A 177 33.77 23.88 9.45
N CYS A 178 32.71 24.68 9.62
CA CYS A 178 31.80 24.60 10.77
C CYS A 178 30.45 23.94 10.46
N THR A 179 30.13 23.72 9.19
CA THR A 179 28.85 23.11 8.77
C THR A 179 29.05 21.61 8.57
N PRO A 180 28.41 20.73 9.37
CA PRO A 180 28.47 19.31 9.14
C PRO A 180 27.69 18.92 7.87
N LEU A 181 28.21 17.94 7.13
CA LEU A 181 27.59 17.38 5.94
C LEU A 181 26.96 16.03 6.31
N ILE A 182 25.67 15.85 6.06
CA ILE A 182 24.89 14.73 6.59
C ILE A 182 24.26 13.94 5.45
N PHE A 183 24.71 12.70 5.29
CA PHE A 183 24.06 11.69 4.46
C PHE A 183 22.87 11.08 5.21
N VAL A 184 21.67 11.35 4.71
CA VAL A 184 20.45 10.67 5.13
C VAL A 184 20.31 9.41 4.28
N LEU A 185 20.52 8.26 4.91
CA LEU A 185 20.61 6.98 4.22
C LEU A 185 19.21 6.36 4.04
N SER A 186 18.94 5.91 2.82
CA SER A 186 17.93 4.87 2.58
C SER A 186 18.51 3.49 2.91
N PRO A 187 17.68 2.51 3.32
CA PRO A 187 18.12 1.13 3.51
C PRO A 187 18.90 0.60 2.30
N GLY A 188 20.03 -0.06 2.55
CA GLY A 188 20.84 -0.71 1.51
C GLY A 188 21.77 0.22 0.70
N VAL A 189 21.93 1.49 1.11
CA VAL A 189 22.85 2.44 0.45
C VAL A 189 24.02 2.82 1.39
N ASP A 190 25.25 2.66 0.89
CA ASP A 190 26.47 3.09 1.58
C ASP A 190 27.18 4.21 0.78
N PRO A 191 27.34 5.43 1.35
CA PRO A 191 27.99 6.54 0.68
C PRO A 191 29.53 6.46 0.72
N THR A 192 30.11 5.53 1.49
CA THR A 192 31.57 5.49 1.74
C THR A 192 32.38 5.46 0.46
N GLY A 193 32.02 4.59 -0.49
CA GLY A 193 32.73 4.48 -1.77
C GLY A 193 32.70 5.77 -2.60
N ALA A 194 31.57 6.46 -2.60
CA ALA A 194 31.43 7.74 -3.32
C ALA A 194 32.23 8.85 -2.63
N LEU A 195 32.28 8.85 -1.29
CA LEU A 195 33.05 9.82 -0.51
C LEU A 195 34.57 9.63 -0.66
N VAL A 196 35.04 8.38 -0.77
CA VAL A 196 36.46 8.08 -1.08
C VAL A 196 36.83 8.62 -2.47
N GLN A 197 35.99 8.39 -3.48
CA GLN A 197 36.21 8.95 -4.82
C GLN A 197 36.22 10.49 -4.82
N LEU A 198 35.35 11.11 -4.01
CA LEU A 198 35.35 12.56 -3.83
C LEU A 198 36.64 13.04 -3.18
N ALA A 199 37.11 12.37 -2.12
CA ALA A 199 38.37 12.69 -1.45
C ALA A 199 39.56 12.57 -2.42
N ASP A 200 39.56 11.56 -3.29
CA ASP A 200 40.58 11.38 -4.34
C ASP A 200 40.56 12.52 -5.34
N SER A 201 39.38 12.90 -5.84
CA SER A 201 39.24 14.02 -6.78
C SER A 201 39.61 15.38 -6.16
N SER A 202 39.45 15.53 -4.85
CA SER A 202 39.76 16.75 -4.10
C SER A 202 41.21 16.78 -3.56
N GLY A 203 42.02 15.75 -3.83
CA GLY A 203 43.39 15.64 -3.33
C GLY A 203 43.50 15.42 -1.80
N MET A 204 42.41 14.99 -1.15
CA MET A 204 42.31 14.81 0.31
C MET A 204 42.45 13.34 0.75
N THR A 205 42.82 12.42 -0.14
CA THR A 205 42.94 10.97 0.15
C THR A 205 43.77 10.66 1.40
N GLN A 206 44.92 11.34 1.56
CA GLN A 206 45.82 11.10 2.70
C GLN A 206 45.32 11.70 4.03
N HIS A 207 44.36 12.62 3.95
CA HIS A 207 43.78 13.34 5.08
C HIS A 207 42.32 12.97 5.32
N PHE A 208 41.85 11.87 4.71
CA PHE A 208 40.50 11.35 4.87
C PHE A 208 40.49 10.21 5.90
N HIS A 209 39.67 10.37 6.94
CA HIS A 209 39.51 9.39 8.01
C HIS A 209 38.04 8.95 8.09
N ALA A 210 37.77 7.71 7.73
CA ALA A 210 36.45 7.09 7.87
C ALA A 210 36.40 6.23 9.14
N LEU A 211 35.36 6.40 9.95
CA LEU A 211 35.10 5.62 11.15
C LEU A 211 33.63 5.21 11.20
N SER A 212 33.35 3.91 11.34
CA SER A 212 32.00 3.41 11.60
C SER A 212 31.67 3.49 13.09
N LEU A 213 30.62 4.22 13.45
CA LEU A 213 30.18 4.34 14.83
C LEU A 213 29.45 3.07 15.27
N GLY A 214 29.93 2.52 16.39
CA GLY A 214 29.37 1.37 17.07
C GLY A 214 29.75 1.42 18.54
N GLN A 215 29.53 0.32 19.26
CA GLN A 215 29.83 0.27 20.69
C GLN A 215 31.33 0.53 20.94
N GLY A 216 31.64 1.55 21.76
CA GLY A 216 33.02 1.88 22.18
C GLY A 216 33.82 2.76 21.21
N GLN A 217 33.27 3.21 20.08
CA GLN A 217 34.01 4.00 19.08
C GLN A 217 33.99 5.52 19.33
N ALA A 218 33.14 6.00 20.24
CA ALA A 218 32.97 7.42 20.57
C ALA A 218 34.27 8.16 20.94
N PRO A 219 35.18 7.60 21.78
CA PRO A 219 36.43 8.28 22.12
C PRO A 219 37.37 8.47 20.91
N ILE A 220 37.38 7.50 19.98
CA ILE A 220 38.20 7.55 18.77
C ILE A 220 37.63 8.62 17.83
N ALA A 221 36.31 8.66 17.65
CA ALA A 221 35.63 9.67 16.87
C ALA A 221 35.97 11.09 17.37
N LYS A 222 35.89 11.31 18.69
CA LYS A 222 36.26 12.59 19.31
C LYS A 222 37.70 13.00 19.01
N LYS A 223 38.65 12.08 19.15
CA LYS A 223 40.07 12.34 18.86
C LYS A 223 40.29 12.72 17.39
N LEU A 224 39.65 11.99 16.46
CA LEU A 224 39.74 12.28 15.02
C LEU A 224 39.18 13.66 14.68
N ILE A 225 38.07 14.08 15.30
CA ILE A 225 37.52 15.42 15.12
C ILE A 225 38.49 16.48 15.65
N GLU A 226 39.02 16.31 16.87
CA GLU A 226 39.96 17.27 17.47
C GLU A 226 41.26 17.42 16.68
N GLU A 227 41.79 16.32 16.12
CA GLU A 227 42.95 16.34 15.21
C GLU A 227 42.60 16.96 13.86
N GLY A 228 41.44 16.60 13.30
CA GLY A 228 40.97 17.13 12.02
C GLY A 228 40.73 18.64 12.06
N VAL A 229 40.20 19.17 13.17
CA VAL A 229 39.99 20.60 13.37
C VAL A 229 41.29 21.40 13.32
N LYS A 230 42.39 20.83 13.83
CA LYS A 230 43.72 21.45 13.84
C LYS A 230 44.44 21.31 12.50
N ASN A 231 44.37 20.13 11.89
CA ASN A 231 45.19 19.78 10.72
C ASN A 231 44.44 19.88 9.39
N GLY A 232 43.13 20.12 9.40
CA GLY A 232 42.32 20.23 8.19
C GLY A 232 41.88 18.90 7.58
N HIS A 233 41.77 17.83 8.38
CA HIS A 233 41.39 16.51 7.87
C HIS A 233 39.89 16.42 7.56
N TRP A 234 39.52 15.48 6.70
CA TRP A 234 38.13 15.10 6.49
C TRP A 234 37.80 13.92 7.39
N VAL A 235 36.80 14.09 8.24
CA VAL A 235 36.36 13.05 9.17
C VAL A 235 34.98 12.58 8.76
N PHE A 236 34.84 11.30 8.44
CA PHE A 236 33.57 10.66 8.12
C PHE A 236 33.16 9.71 9.25
N LEU A 237 32.01 9.99 9.86
CA LEU A 237 31.38 9.15 10.87
C LEU A 237 30.21 8.40 10.25
N ALA A 238 30.38 7.10 10.04
CA ALA A 238 29.34 6.26 9.48
C ALA A 238 28.36 5.74 10.54
N ASN A 239 27.11 5.53 10.15
CA ASN A 239 26.08 4.88 10.98
C ASN A 239 25.80 5.55 12.33
N CYS A 240 25.67 6.88 12.35
CA CYS A 240 25.46 7.66 13.58
C CYS A 240 24.21 7.23 14.38
N HIS A 241 23.16 6.77 13.70
CA HIS A 241 21.96 6.18 14.32
C HIS A 241 22.23 4.95 15.21
N LEU A 242 23.38 4.28 15.09
CA LEU A 242 23.76 3.16 15.96
C LEU A 242 24.38 3.62 17.29
N SER A 243 24.70 4.91 17.44
CA SER A 243 25.36 5.48 18.63
C SER A 243 24.63 6.70 19.17
N LEU A 244 23.31 6.60 19.34
CA LEU A 244 22.45 7.71 19.79
C LEU A 244 22.85 8.26 21.16
N SER A 245 23.37 7.43 22.06
CA SER A 245 23.82 7.84 23.39
C SER A 245 24.96 8.86 23.37
N TRP A 246 25.79 8.86 22.31
CA TRP A 246 26.91 9.78 22.15
C TRP A 246 26.54 11.04 21.35
N MET A 247 25.40 11.05 20.66
CA MET A 247 24.98 12.17 19.83
C MET A 247 24.84 13.51 20.59
N PRO A 248 24.43 13.57 21.87
CA PRO A 248 24.45 14.82 22.65
C PRO A 248 25.86 15.39 22.84
N GLU A 249 26.87 14.53 23.02
CA GLU A 249 28.27 14.98 23.12
C GLU A 249 28.79 15.49 21.78
N LEU A 250 28.44 14.82 20.68
CA LEU A 250 28.77 15.27 19.33
C LEU A 250 28.14 16.63 19.01
N ASP A 251 26.89 16.85 19.43
CA ASP A 251 26.20 18.13 19.28
C ASP A 251 26.95 19.27 20.00
N GLU A 252 27.38 19.02 21.24
CA GLU A 252 28.23 19.96 21.99
C GLU A 252 29.59 20.21 21.32
N LEU A 253 30.21 19.18 20.72
CA LEU A 253 31.44 19.36 19.94
C LEU A 253 31.20 20.26 18.72
N ILE A 254 30.13 20.03 17.95
CA ILE A 254 29.80 20.82 16.76
C ILE A 254 29.50 22.28 17.13
N LYS A 255 28.77 22.54 18.22
CA LYS A 255 28.56 23.91 18.74
C LYS A 255 29.90 24.60 19.07
N ARG A 256 30.85 23.88 19.68
CA ARG A 256 32.18 24.42 20.00
C ARG A 256 33.02 24.71 18.76
N LEU A 257 32.82 24.01 17.63
CA LEU A 257 33.54 24.28 16.39
C LEU A 257 33.36 25.72 15.91
N GLN A 258 32.18 26.30 16.10
CA GLN A 258 31.90 27.69 15.71
C GLN A 258 32.79 28.70 16.46
N LEU A 259 33.21 28.36 17.68
CA LEU A 259 34.08 29.21 18.51
C LEU A 259 35.57 29.00 18.22
N LEU A 260 35.95 27.80 17.76
CA LEU A 260 37.34 27.38 17.64
C LEU A 260 38.02 27.79 16.33
N LYS A 261 37.29 28.38 15.36
CA LYS A 261 37.79 28.74 14.01
C LYS A 261 38.62 27.60 13.39
N PRO A 262 38.00 26.45 13.06
CA PRO A 262 38.67 25.27 12.52
C PRO A 262 39.42 25.58 11.22
N HIS A 263 40.42 24.74 10.92
CA HIS A 263 41.19 24.82 9.67
C HIS A 263 40.26 24.88 8.44
N PRO A 264 40.51 25.72 7.43
CA PRO A 264 39.59 25.94 6.31
C PRO A 264 39.27 24.67 5.51
N ASN A 265 40.20 23.73 5.43
CA ASN A 265 40.01 22.46 4.72
C ASN A 265 39.28 21.38 5.54
N PHE A 266 39.08 21.58 6.85
CA PHE A 266 38.37 20.61 7.69
C PHE A 266 36.94 20.44 7.20
N ARG A 267 36.48 19.19 7.11
CA ARG A 267 35.09 18.84 6.81
C ARG A 267 34.65 17.67 7.67
N LEU A 268 33.47 17.79 8.29
CA LEU A 268 32.84 16.74 9.08
C LEU A 268 31.68 16.15 8.29
N TRP A 269 31.80 14.87 7.95
CA TRP A 269 30.79 14.09 7.25
C TRP A 269 30.13 13.11 8.21
N LEU A 270 28.81 13.05 8.21
CA LEU A 270 28.01 12.15 9.01
C LEU A 270 27.14 11.31 8.08
N SER A 271 26.93 10.04 8.39
CA SER A 271 25.84 9.27 7.77
C SER A 271 24.91 8.67 8.82
N SER A 272 23.61 8.75 8.56
CA SER A 272 22.59 8.23 9.45
C SER A 272 21.32 7.86 8.71
N SER A 273 20.72 6.73 9.09
CA SER A 273 19.30 6.48 8.82
C SER A 273 18.46 7.49 9.63
N PRO A 274 17.28 7.91 9.13
CA PRO A 274 16.38 8.77 9.88
C PRO A 274 16.02 8.15 11.25
N HIS A 275 16.17 8.92 12.33
CA HIS A 275 15.82 8.47 13.68
C HIS A 275 15.26 9.64 14.51
N PRO A 276 14.16 9.46 15.27
CA PRO A 276 13.51 10.55 16.01
C PRO A 276 14.38 11.13 17.14
N GLU A 277 15.27 10.33 17.73
CA GLU A 277 16.18 10.76 18.79
C GLU A 277 17.48 11.41 18.27
N PHE A 278 17.65 11.52 16.95
CA PHE A 278 18.82 12.19 16.39
C PHE A 278 18.79 13.69 16.71
N PRO A 279 19.89 14.34 17.16
CA PRO A 279 19.85 15.72 17.58
C PRO A 279 19.38 16.68 16.48
N ILE A 280 18.30 17.40 16.79
CA ILE A 280 17.68 18.38 15.89
C ILE A 280 18.64 19.53 15.59
N THR A 281 19.49 19.90 16.52
CA THR A 281 20.51 20.97 16.38
C THR A 281 21.57 20.63 15.34
N ILE A 282 22.07 19.38 15.33
CA ILE A 282 23.00 18.90 14.30
C ILE A 282 22.31 18.92 12.94
N LEU A 283 21.05 18.46 12.88
CA LEU A 283 20.26 18.57 11.67
C LEU A 283 20.14 20.03 11.26
N GLN A 284 19.63 20.94 12.10
CA GLN A 284 19.45 22.35 11.76
C GLN A 284 20.74 23.03 11.26
N ALA A 285 21.89 22.72 11.85
CA ALA A 285 23.18 23.30 11.47
C ALA A 285 23.82 22.68 10.22
N GLY A 286 23.49 21.43 9.89
CA GLY A 286 24.14 20.70 8.79
C GLY A 286 23.47 20.85 7.44
N ILE A 287 24.24 20.60 6.37
CA ILE A 287 23.69 20.39 5.02
C ILE A 287 23.31 18.92 4.90
N LYS A 288 22.09 18.63 4.46
CA LYS A 288 21.55 17.27 4.36
C LYS A 288 21.45 16.87 2.91
N MET A 289 21.85 15.65 2.63
CA MET A 289 21.82 15.04 1.32
C MET A 289 21.28 13.63 1.45
N THR A 290 20.28 13.30 0.65
CA THR A 290 19.68 11.97 0.64
C THR A 290 20.37 11.12 -0.40
N THR A 291 20.76 9.90 -0.02
CA THR A 291 21.25 8.89 -0.95
C THR A 291 20.19 7.82 -1.05
N GLU A 292 19.35 7.94 -2.08
CA GLU A 292 18.33 6.96 -2.41
C GLU A 292 18.83 6.01 -3.51
N PRO A 293 18.43 4.73 -3.50
CA PRO A 293 18.61 3.89 -4.67
C PRO A 293 17.83 4.49 -5.85
N PRO A 294 18.37 4.40 -7.08
CA PRO A 294 17.65 4.89 -8.24
C PRO A 294 16.30 4.18 -8.39
N LYS A 295 15.25 4.95 -8.68
CA LYS A 295 13.91 4.41 -8.94
C LYS A 295 13.77 4.08 -10.42
N GLY A 296 13.09 2.98 -10.71
CA GLY A 296 12.88 2.48 -12.05
C GLY A 296 13.94 1.49 -12.52
N MET A 297 13.47 0.53 -13.30
CA MET A 297 14.21 -0.51 -13.99
C MET A 297 15.40 0.05 -14.78
N LYS A 298 15.18 1.09 -15.59
CA LYS A 298 16.25 1.72 -16.40
C LYS A 298 17.40 2.24 -15.54
N ALA A 299 17.07 2.96 -14.47
CA ALA A 299 18.06 3.62 -13.63
C ALA A 299 18.83 2.59 -12.77
N ASN A 300 18.15 1.56 -12.26
CA ASN A 300 18.79 0.43 -11.57
C ASN A 300 19.75 -0.35 -12.46
N MET A 301 19.33 -0.70 -13.67
CA MET A 301 20.21 -1.35 -14.64
C MET A 301 21.43 -0.52 -14.99
N MET A 302 21.25 0.78 -15.25
CA MET A 302 22.36 1.69 -15.53
C MET A 302 23.34 1.76 -14.36
N ARG A 303 22.85 1.75 -13.11
CA ARG A 303 23.70 1.71 -11.92
C ARG A 303 24.53 0.42 -11.87
N LEU A 304 23.90 -0.75 -11.99
CA LEU A 304 24.59 -2.04 -11.95
C LEU A 304 25.65 -2.16 -13.06
N PHE A 305 25.32 -1.80 -14.30
CA PHE A 305 26.26 -1.84 -15.43
C PHE A 305 27.38 -0.79 -15.36
N LYS A 306 27.22 0.28 -14.56
CA LYS A 306 28.30 1.21 -14.24
C LYS A 306 29.24 0.63 -13.18
N LEU A 307 28.73 -0.14 -12.23
CA LEU A 307 29.52 -0.79 -11.17
C LEU A 307 30.31 -1.99 -11.69
N VAL A 308 29.78 -2.73 -12.67
CA VAL A 308 30.52 -3.82 -13.33
C VAL A 308 31.76 -3.24 -14.02
N THR A 309 32.94 -3.68 -13.58
CA THR A 309 34.23 -3.28 -14.15
C THR A 309 34.46 -3.95 -15.52
N GLU A 310 35.29 -3.34 -16.38
CA GLU A 310 35.66 -3.97 -17.66
C GLU A 310 36.33 -5.34 -17.46
N THR A 311 37.13 -5.47 -16.39
CA THR A 311 37.79 -6.73 -16.04
C THR A 311 36.79 -7.83 -15.67
N GLN A 312 35.73 -7.51 -14.92
CA GLN A 312 34.63 -8.43 -14.64
C GLN A 312 33.88 -8.80 -15.94
N PHE A 313 33.59 -7.83 -16.81
CA PHE A 313 32.87 -8.06 -18.06
C PHE A 313 33.58 -9.01 -19.04
N SER A 314 34.92 -9.09 -18.97
CA SER A 314 35.75 -9.98 -19.79
C SER A 314 36.31 -11.20 -19.03
N ARG A 315 35.83 -11.48 -17.81
CA ARG A 315 36.44 -12.48 -16.91
C ARG A 315 36.25 -13.93 -17.36
N CYS A 316 35.08 -14.27 -17.91
CA CYS A 316 34.68 -15.64 -18.23
C CYS A 316 35.22 -16.10 -19.60
N PHE A 317 35.69 -17.35 -19.69
CA PHE A 317 36.18 -17.93 -20.95
C PHE A 317 35.05 -18.10 -21.98
N LYS A 318 33.84 -18.42 -21.53
CA LYS A 318 32.62 -18.51 -22.34
C LYS A 318 31.91 -17.15 -22.40
N ALA A 319 32.56 -16.18 -23.04
CA ALA A 319 32.13 -14.78 -23.04
C ALA A 319 30.69 -14.55 -23.54
N GLY A 320 30.23 -15.28 -24.55
CA GLY A 320 28.88 -15.11 -25.13
C GLY A 320 27.76 -15.45 -24.14
N PRO A 321 27.66 -16.72 -23.66
CA PRO A 321 26.69 -17.11 -22.65
C PRO A 321 26.77 -16.28 -21.37
N TYR A 322 28.00 -15.97 -20.91
CA TYR A 322 28.22 -15.15 -19.71
C TYR A 322 27.63 -13.75 -19.85
N ARG A 323 27.90 -13.01 -20.94
CA ARG A 323 27.40 -11.64 -21.13
C ARG A 323 25.88 -11.57 -21.23
N LYS A 324 25.26 -12.55 -21.88
CA LYS A 324 23.79 -12.66 -21.95
C LYS A 324 23.19 -12.90 -20.55
N LEU A 325 23.74 -13.87 -19.82
CA LEU A 325 23.28 -14.20 -18.46
C LEU A 325 23.56 -13.07 -17.46
N LEU A 326 24.67 -12.33 -17.61
CA LEU A 326 24.96 -11.14 -16.81
C LEU A 326 23.90 -10.06 -17.03
N PHE A 327 23.50 -9.81 -18.29
CA PHE A 327 22.42 -8.88 -18.59
C PHE A 327 21.08 -9.33 -18.01
N SER A 328 20.74 -10.62 -18.14
CA SER A 328 19.56 -11.21 -17.51
C SER A 328 19.60 -11.12 -15.98
N LEU A 329 20.77 -11.32 -15.35
CA LEU A 329 20.94 -11.22 -13.90
C LEU A 329 20.80 -9.76 -13.42
N CYS A 330 21.34 -8.79 -14.16
CA CYS A 330 21.13 -7.36 -13.90
C CYS A 330 19.64 -7.00 -13.99
N PHE A 331 18.96 -7.53 -15.01
CA PHE A 331 17.52 -7.34 -15.18
C PHE A 331 16.72 -7.95 -14.03
N PHE A 332 17.01 -9.21 -13.68
CA PHE A 332 16.39 -9.93 -12.56
C PHE A 332 16.57 -9.17 -11.24
N HIS A 333 17.79 -8.77 -10.89
CA HIS A 333 18.04 -8.02 -9.64
C HIS A 333 17.25 -6.70 -9.59
N SER A 334 17.25 -5.95 -10.69
CA SER A 334 16.53 -4.68 -10.79
C SER A 334 15.00 -4.88 -10.73
N LEU A 335 14.50 -5.95 -11.35
CA LEU A 335 13.08 -6.32 -11.32
C LEU A 335 12.63 -6.63 -9.89
N LEU A 336 13.41 -7.41 -9.13
CA LEU A 336 13.08 -7.73 -7.74
C LEU A 336 13.04 -6.48 -6.85
N GLN A 337 13.98 -5.55 -7.05
CA GLN A 337 14.03 -4.28 -6.32
C GLN A 337 12.83 -3.38 -6.63
N GLU A 338 12.46 -3.24 -7.90
CA GLU A 338 11.37 -2.35 -8.31
C GLU A 338 9.99 -2.97 -8.07
N ARG A 339 9.89 -4.30 -7.96
CA ARG A 339 8.62 -4.97 -7.64
C ARG A 339 8.02 -4.53 -6.30
N LYS A 340 8.82 -3.99 -5.37
CA LYS A 340 8.32 -3.36 -4.13
C LYS A 340 7.35 -2.21 -4.39
N LYS A 341 7.39 -1.58 -5.57
CA LYS A 341 6.46 -0.54 -6.01
C LYS A 341 4.99 -1.00 -5.88
N PHE A 342 4.71 -2.27 -6.15
CA PHE A 342 3.35 -2.82 -6.11
C PHE A 342 2.89 -3.23 -4.70
N GLN A 343 3.64 -2.90 -3.65
CA GLN A 343 3.28 -3.21 -2.26
C GLN A 343 2.96 -4.71 -2.11
N GLN A 344 1.82 -5.03 -1.48
CA GLN A 344 1.36 -6.40 -1.22
C GLN A 344 1.03 -7.20 -2.49
N LEU A 345 0.77 -6.54 -3.62
CA LEU A 345 0.60 -7.22 -4.92
C LEU A 345 1.95 -7.63 -5.53
N GLY A 346 3.02 -6.91 -5.18
CA GLY A 346 4.39 -7.21 -5.61
C GLY A 346 4.99 -8.35 -4.79
N TRP A 347 5.03 -8.15 -3.48
CA TRP A 347 5.56 -9.09 -2.49
C TRP A 347 4.62 -9.17 -1.30
N ASN A 348 4.39 -10.36 -0.74
CA ASN A 348 3.60 -10.47 0.50
C ASN A 348 4.29 -9.75 1.67
N VAL A 349 5.62 -9.80 1.70
CA VAL A 349 6.48 -9.09 2.67
C VAL A 349 7.52 -8.27 1.92
N VAL A 350 7.80 -7.05 2.37
CA VAL A 350 8.83 -6.21 1.75
C VAL A 350 10.22 -6.78 2.07
N TYR A 351 10.98 -7.09 1.03
CA TYR A 351 12.36 -7.59 1.12
C TYR A 351 13.34 -6.57 0.53
N ASP A 352 14.51 -6.44 1.17
CA ASP A 352 15.59 -5.59 0.70
C ASP A 352 16.69 -6.45 0.06
N PHE A 353 16.86 -6.31 -1.26
CA PHE A 353 17.92 -6.98 -2.02
C PHE A 353 19.11 -6.04 -2.24
N ASN A 354 20.29 -6.49 -1.85
CA ASN A 354 21.51 -5.68 -1.79
C ASN A 354 22.48 -5.96 -2.94
N HIS A 355 23.45 -5.07 -3.12
CA HIS A 355 24.48 -5.25 -4.16
C HIS A 355 25.32 -6.52 -3.94
N SER A 356 25.53 -6.94 -2.69
CA SER A 356 26.22 -8.18 -2.35
C SER A 356 25.55 -9.41 -2.95
N ASP A 357 24.21 -9.44 -2.98
CA ASP A 357 23.45 -10.56 -3.54
C ASP A 357 23.70 -10.70 -5.05
N PHE A 358 23.79 -9.56 -5.74
CA PHE A 358 24.15 -9.50 -7.16
C PHE A 358 25.60 -9.93 -7.39
N GLU A 359 26.55 -9.41 -6.60
CA GLU A 359 27.98 -9.72 -6.76
C GLU A 359 28.29 -11.20 -6.52
N VAL A 360 27.72 -11.81 -5.49
CA VAL A 360 27.89 -13.26 -5.24
C VAL A 360 27.26 -14.07 -6.37
N SER A 361 26.10 -13.66 -6.87
CA SER A 361 25.43 -14.34 -7.99
C SER A 361 26.23 -14.27 -9.29
N GLU A 362 26.86 -13.13 -9.58
CA GLU A 362 27.76 -12.95 -10.73
C GLU A 362 29.00 -13.84 -10.62
N ASN A 363 29.64 -13.86 -9.44
CA ASN A 363 30.80 -14.70 -9.19
C ASN A 363 30.47 -16.19 -9.35
N LEU A 364 29.32 -16.65 -8.85
CA LEU A 364 28.85 -18.02 -9.04
C LEU A 364 28.57 -18.33 -10.51
N LEU A 365 27.95 -17.39 -11.24
CA LEU A 365 27.69 -17.53 -12.67
C LEU A 365 29.00 -17.75 -13.44
N CYS A 366 30.01 -16.90 -13.21
CA CYS A 366 31.34 -17.05 -13.84
C CYS A 366 31.97 -18.40 -13.47
N PHE A 367 32.01 -18.74 -12.18
CA PHE A 367 32.62 -19.97 -11.69
C PHE A 367 32.00 -21.24 -12.29
N TYR A 368 30.66 -21.31 -12.38
CA TYR A 368 29.96 -22.48 -12.92
C TYR A 368 30.11 -22.61 -14.45
N LEU A 369 30.19 -21.48 -15.17
CA LEU A 369 30.40 -21.48 -16.62
C LEU A 369 31.81 -21.94 -16.99
N ASP A 370 32.81 -21.55 -16.20
CA ASP A 370 34.21 -21.89 -16.45
C ASP A 370 34.58 -23.30 -15.96
N LYS A 371 34.03 -23.74 -14.81
CA LYS A 371 34.39 -25.03 -14.19
C LYS A 371 33.80 -26.24 -14.91
N TYR A 372 32.61 -26.12 -15.51
CA TYR A 372 31.88 -27.22 -16.09
C TYR A 372 31.73 -27.07 -17.61
N GLU A 373 31.97 -28.14 -18.38
CA GLU A 373 31.69 -28.16 -19.82
C GLU A 373 30.19 -27.99 -20.08
N HIS A 374 29.38 -28.80 -19.41
CA HIS A 374 27.92 -28.68 -19.34
C HIS A 374 27.50 -28.08 -17.99
N THR A 375 26.96 -26.86 -18.01
CA THR A 375 26.57 -26.16 -16.79
C THR A 375 25.33 -26.82 -16.16
N PRO A 376 25.39 -27.23 -14.87
CA PRO A 376 24.24 -27.78 -14.17
C PRO A 376 23.25 -26.66 -13.80
N TRP A 377 22.34 -26.35 -14.72
CA TRP A 377 21.39 -25.23 -14.60
C TRP A 377 20.53 -25.30 -13.35
N ASP A 378 20.02 -26.48 -12.98
CA ASP A 378 19.16 -26.62 -11.80
C ASP A 378 19.92 -26.30 -10.50
N ALA A 379 21.19 -26.68 -10.41
CA ALA A 379 22.02 -26.35 -9.25
C ALA A 379 22.33 -24.85 -9.18
N LEU A 380 22.66 -24.22 -10.32
CA LEU A 380 22.92 -22.79 -10.38
C LEU A 380 21.65 -21.98 -10.05
N LYS A 381 20.49 -22.38 -10.58
CA LYS A 381 19.20 -21.77 -10.29
C LYS A 381 18.86 -21.85 -8.81
N HIS A 382 19.03 -23.03 -8.20
CA HIS A 382 18.80 -23.23 -6.77
C HIS A 382 19.74 -22.37 -5.90
N LEU A 383 21.02 -22.26 -6.26
CA LEU A 383 21.98 -21.42 -5.51
C LEU A 383 21.60 -19.94 -5.54
N ILE A 384 21.25 -19.41 -6.71
CA ILE A 384 20.91 -18.00 -6.84
C ILE A 384 19.52 -17.73 -6.24
N ALA A 385 18.48 -18.46 -6.67
CA ALA A 385 17.12 -18.21 -6.23
C ALA A 385 16.87 -18.64 -4.78
N ASP A 386 17.17 -19.89 -4.39
CA ASP A 386 16.74 -20.38 -3.08
C ASP A 386 17.72 -20.04 -1.95
N ILE A 387 19.02 -19.92 -2.25
CA ILE A 387 20.05 -19.70 -1.23
C ILE A 387 20.42 -18.21 -1.10
N ILE A 388 20.80 -17.54 -2.20
CA ILE A 388 21.22 -16.13 -2.15
C ILE A 388 20.01 -15.22 -1.93
N TYR A 389 19.11 -15.14 -2.93
CA TYR A 389 17.95 -14.27 -2.83
C TYR A 389 16.92 -14.83 -1.85
N GLY A 390 16.71 -16.15 -1.84
CA GLY A 390 15.80 -16.85 -0.94
C GLY A 390 16.22 -16.83 0.53
N GLY A 391 17.47 -16.47 0.83
CA GLY A 391 17.93 -16.20 2.19
C GLY A 391 17.20 -15.02 2.85
N HIS A 392 16.76 -14.04 2.05
CA HIS A 392 15.96 -12.90 2.52
C HIS A 392 14.47 -13.22 2.57
N VAL A 393 14.01 -14.13 1.72
CA VAL A 393 12.58 -14.42 1.53
C VAL A 393 12.09 -15.43 2.56
N THR A 394 11.15 -15.00 3.40
CA THR A 394 10.57 -15.81 4.47
C THR A 394 9.27 -16.49 4.06
N ASP A 395 8.51 -15.90 3.14
CA ASP A 395 7.22 -16.43 2.70
C ASP A 395 7.39 -17.49 1.60
N GLN A 396 6.59 -18.56 1.67
CA GLN A 396 6.71 -19.70 0.74
C GLN A 396 6.23 -19.34 -0.68
N TRP A 397 5.28 -18.43 -0.83
CA TRP A 397 4.74 -18.02 -2.12
C TRP A 397 5.64 -17.00 -2.78
N ASP A 398 6.19 -16.08 -2.01
CA ASP A 398 7.25 -15.18 -2.49
C ASP A 398 8.48 -15.99 -2.94
N ARG A 399 8.83 -17.08 -2.24
CA ARG A 399 9.87 -18.02 -2.73
C ARG A 399 9.49 -18.67 -4.05
N ARG A 400 8.26 -19.16 -4.18
CA ARG A 400 7.77 -19.74 -5.44
C ARG A 400 7.84 -18.73 -6.59
N LEU A 401 7.43 -17.48 -6.35
CA LEU A 401 7.49 -16.39 -7.31
C LEU A 401 8.94 -16.14 -7.75
N LEU A 402 9.87 -16.06 -6.79
CA LEU A 402 11.30 -15.92 -7.04
C LEU A 402 11.85 -17.06 -7.91
N THR A 403 11.51 -18.31 -7.61
CA THR A 403 11.91 -19.47 -8.42
C THR A 403 11.30 -19.41 -9.83
N THR A 404 10.05 -18.96 -9.96
CA THR A 404 9.35 -18.84 -11.25
C THR A 404 10.05 -17.81 -12.15
N TYR A 405 10.38 -16.64 -11.60
CA TYR A 405 11.22 -15.66 -12.32
C TYR A 405 12.56 -16.25 -12.73
N MET A 406 13.23 -16.96 -11.81
CA MET A 406 14.53 -17.54 -12.10
C MET A 406 14.45 -18.56 -13.24
N ASP A 407 13.42 -19.41 -13.26
CA ASP A 407 13.20 -20.38 -14.33
C ASP A 407 12.95 -19.68 -15.67
N ASP A 408 12.12 -18.63 -15.70
CA ASP A 408 11.88 -17.84 -16.91
C ASP A 408 13.16 -17.16 -17.41
N PHE A 409 13.92 -16.49 -16.53
CA PHE A 409 15.12 -15.75 -16.92
C PHE A 409 16.32 -16.65 -17.25
N PHE A 410 16.45 -17.82 -16.66
CA PHE A 410 17.55 -18.74 -16.99
C PHE A 410 17.20 -19.71 -18.12
N SER A 411 15.93 -19.79 -18.54
CA SER A 411 15.53 -20.40 -19.81
C SER A 411 15.98 -19.60 -21.05
N LEU A 412 16.42 -18.34 -20.85
CA LEU A 412 16.80 -17.35 -21.88
C LEU A 412 18.10 -17.64 -22.64
N LEU A 413 18.75 -18.80 -22.44
CA LEU A 413 19.82 -19.21 -23.39
C LEU A 413 19.25 -19.40 -24.81
N PHE A 414 17.93 -19.61 -24.93
CA PHE A 414 17.23 -19.85 -26.19
C PHE A 414 16.26 -18.73 -26.61
N SER A 415 15.90 -17.80 -25.73
CA SER A 415 14.95 -16.70 -25.99
C SER A 415 15.58 -15.33 -25.77
N VAL A 416 15.36 -14.41 -26.72
CA VAL A 416 15.98 -13.06 -26.71
C VAL A 416 15.16 -12.04 -25.89
N ARG A 417 13.90 -12.35 -25.57
CA ARG A 417 12.97 -11.44 -24.90
C ARG A 417 12.96 -11.67 -23.39
N LEU A 418 13.13 -10.59 -22.62
CA LEU A 418 13.13 -10.61 -21.14
C LEU A 418 11.74 -10.43 -20.53
N SER A 419 10.77 -9.95 -21.30
CA SER A 419 9.43 -9.63 -20.83
C SER A 419 8.39 -9.94 -21.91
N SER A 420 7.11 -9.89 -21.54
CA SER A 420 5.98 -9.89 -22.48
C SER A 420 6.06 -8.71 -23.45
N LEU A 421 6.66 -7.59 -23.02
CA LEU A 421 6.84 -6.40 -23.83
C LEU A 421 7.98 -6.56 -24.85
N PRO A 422 7.78 -6.12 -26.11
CA PRO A 422 8.78 -6.26 -27.17
C PRO A 422 10.03 -5.40 -26.97
N THR A 423 9.97 -4.41 -26.07
CA THR A 423 11.02 -3.41 -25.83
C THR A 423 12.21 -3.95 -25.04
N TYR A 424 11.99 -4.96 -24.19
CA TYR A 424 13.00 -5.47 -23.26
C TYR A 424 13.64 -6.74 -23.83
N VAL A 425 14.77 -6.56 -24.51
CA VAL A 425 15.45 -7.61 -25.28
C VAL A 425 16.91 -7.65 -24.86
N ILE A 426 17.52 -8.84 -24.86
CA ILE A 426 18.96 -8.97 -24.63
C ILE A 426 19.70 -8.45 -25.88
N PRO A 427 20.55 -7.42 -25.75
CA PRO A 427 21.27 -6.87 -26.91
C PRO A 427 22.28 -7.88 -27.47
N ALA A 428 22.63 -7.70 -28.75
CA ALA A 428 23.63 -8.51 -29.42
C ALA A 428 25.02 -8.38 -28.75
N GLU A 429 25.87 -9.37 -28.95
CA GLU A 429 27.21 -9.37 -28.36
C GLU A 429 28.02 -8.15 -28.84
N GLY A 430 28.61 -7.44 -27.88
CA GLY A 430 29.36 -6.22 -28.15
C GLY A 430 30.20 -5.78 -26.95
N PRO A 431 30.87 -4.61 -27.06
CA PRO A 431 31.59 -4.01 -25.94
C PRO A 431 30.61 -3.53 -24.85
N GLN A 432 31.07 -3.42 -23.60
CA GLN A 432 30.23 -3.00 -22.46
C GLN A 432 29.48 -1.68 -22.70
N HIS A 433 30.08 -0.74 -23.43
CA HIS A 433 29.45 0.52 -23.81
C HIS A 433 28.16 0.34 -24.63
N SER A 434 28.09 -0.66 -25.51
CA SER A 434 26.89 -0.93 -26.33
C SER A 434 25.69 -1.35 -25.46
N TYR A 435 25.93 -2.15 -24.42
CA TYR A 435 24.90 -2.53 -23.44
C TYR A 435 24.39 -1.30 -22.68
N ARG A 436 25.29 -0.38 -22.29
CA ARG A 436 24.91 0.87 -21.61
C ARG A 436 24.05 1.77 -22.51
N LEU A 437 24.39 1.89 -23.79
CA LEU A 437 23.57 2.64 -24.77
C LEU A 437 22.18 2.01 -24.95
N HIS A 438 22.11 0.67 -24.99
CA HIS A 438 20.83 -0.02 -25.08
C HIS A 438 19.94 0.25 -23.85
N ILE A 439 20.50 0.20 -22.65
CA ILE A 439 19.76 0.52 -21.41
C ILE A 439 19.33 2.00 -21.41
N GLN A 440 20.17 2.92 -21.90
CA GLN A 440 19.79 4.34 -22.03
C GLN A 440 18.62 4.58 -22.99
N ALA A 441 18.44 3.72 -23.99
CA ALA A 441 17.33 3.80 -24.94
C ALA A 441 15.99 3.27 -24.37
N LEU A 442 16.00 2.60 -23.20
CA LEU A 442 14.77 2.12 -22.57
C LEU A 442 13.83 3.28 -22.18
N PRO A 443 12.50 3.06 -22.22
CA PRO A 443 11.53 4.07 -21.82
C PRO A 443 11.68 4.45 -20.34
N SER A 444 11.37 5.71 -20.02
CA SER A 444 11.38 6.20 -18.63
C SER A 444 10.11 5.81 -17.86
N THR A 445 9.00 5.60 -18.55
CA THR A 445 7.74 5.14 -17.97
C THR A 445 7.61 3.62 -18.11
N GLU A 446 7.33 2.95 -17.01
CA GLU A 446 7.34 1.49 -16.92
C GLU A 446 5.93 0.94 -16.78
N HIS A 447 5.57 -0.01 -17.63
CA HIS A 447 4.28 -0.68 -17.55
C HIS A 447 4.34 -1.87 -16.57
N PRO A 448 3.29 -2.14 -15.78
CA PRO A 448 3.25 -3.27 -14.83
C PRO A 448 3.50 -4.63 -15.48
N GLU A 449 3.14 -4.78 -16.75
CA GLU A 449 3.38 -6.00 -17.54
C GLU A 449 4.86 -6.37 -17.62
N LEU A 450 5.76 -5.39 -17.51
CA LEU A 450 7.20 -5.61 -17.40
C LEU A 450 7.56 -6.57 -16.26
N PHE A 451 6.82 -6.44 -15.15
CA PHE A 451 6.97 -7.23 -13.94
C PHE A 451 6.02 -8.43 -13.92
N GLY A 452 5.36 -8.77 -15.04
CA GLY A 452 4.32 -9.80 -15.05
C GLY A 452 3.07 -9.44 -14.24
N GLN A 453 2.84 -8.15 -13.98
CA GLN A 453 1.68 -7.65 -13.24
C GLN A 453 0.61 -7.09 -14.18
N HIS A 454 -0.65 -7.16 -13.74
CA HIS A 454 -1.77 -6.52 -14.46
C HIS A 454 -1.71 -4.97 -14.29
N PRO A 455 -2.17 -4.17 -15.27
CA PRO A 455 -2.21 -2.71 -15.18
C PRO A 455 -2.86 -2.14 -13.91
N ASN A 456 -3.87 -2.83 -13.37
CA ASN A 456 -4.53 -2.43 -12.11
C ASN A 456 -3.56 -2.37 -10.91
N ALA A 457 -2.45 -3.13 -10.92
CA ALA A 457 -1.47 -3.08 -9.82
C ALA A 457 -0.83 -1.69 -9.68
N ASP A 458 -0.66 -0.95 -10.79
CA ASP A 458 -0.15 0.42 -10.75
C ASP A 458 -1.15 1.38 -10.09
N ILE A 459 -2.44 1.19 -10.36
CA ILE A 459 -3.53 2.00 -9.79
C ILE A 459 -3.51 1.89 -8.26
N ALA A 460 -3.45 0.69 -7.69
CA ALA A 460 -3.35 0.51 -6.23
C ALA A 460 -2.17 1.27 -5.63
N SER A 461 -0.99 1.12 -6.24
CA SER A 461 0.24 1.75 -5.78
C SER A 461 0.14 3.28 -5.83
N GLN A 462 -0.35 3.84 -6.95
CA GLN A 462 -0.52 5.28 -7.15
C GLN A 462 -1.57 5.88 -6.20
N ILE A 463 -2.65 5.15 -5.89
CA ILE A 463 -3.64 5.58 -4.88
C ILE A 463 -3.00 5.66 -3.50
N ALA A 464 -2.21 4.66 -3.12
CA ALA A 464 -1.53 4.63 -1.82
C ALA A 464 -0.49 5.77 -1.72
N GLU A 465 0.28 6.01 -2.78
CA GLU A 465 1.25 7.11 -2.85
C GLU A 465 0.55 8.47 -2.76
N THR A 466 -0.55 8.65 -3.49
CA THR A 466 -1.39 9.86 -3.42
C THR A 466 -1.96 10.08 -2.03
N LYS A 467 -2.44 9.02 -1.36
CA LYS A 467 -2.92 9.10 0.02
C LYS A 467 -1.80 9.56 0.96
N THR A 468 -0.62 8.99 0.83
CA THR A 468 0.56 9.33 1.64
C THR A 468 0.96 10.79 1.40
N LEU A 469 0.94 11.26 0.16
CA LEU A 469 1.18 12.65 -0.19
C LEU A 469 0.19 13.59 0.51
N PHE A 470 -1.11 13.27 0.47
CA PHE A 470 -2.12 14.10 1.14
C PHE A 470 -2.04 14.03 2.67
N ASP A 471 -1.78 12.85 3.24
CA ASP A 471 -1.58 12.70 4.69
C ASP A 471 -0.37 13.53 5.16
N ASN A 472 0.71 13.58 4.36
CA ASN A 472 1.87 14.44 4.60
C ASN A 472 1.58 15.93 4.42
N LEU A 473 0.77 16.31 3.41
CA LEU A 473 0.34 17.70 3.24
C LEU A 473 -0.53 18.17 4.41
N LEU A 474 -1.41 17.31 4.90
CA LEU A 474 -2.26 17.57 6.07
C LEU A 474 -1.44 17.66 7.35
N SER A 475 -0.41 16.81 7.53
CA SER A 475 0.46 16.85 8.71
C SER A 475 1.35 18.09 8.79
N MET A 476 1.62 18.75 7.65
CA MET A 476 2.29 20.05 7.61
C MET A 476 1.37 21.21 8.02
N GLN A 477 0.06 21.00 8.09
CA GLN A 477 -0.87 21.97 8.67
C GLN A 477 -0.85 21.82 10.20
N PRO A 478 -1.02 22.91 10.98
CA PRO A 478 -0.96 22.85 12.44
C PRO A 478 -1.99 21.85 12.99
N GLN A 479 -1.51 20.71 13.49
CA GLN A 479 -2.31 19.68 14.14
C GLN A 479 -1.63 19.19 15.42
N PHE A 480 -2.43 18.92 16.45
CA PHE A 480 -1.98 18.39 17.74
C PHE A 480 -1.87 16.86 17.69
N SER A 481 -0.67 16.31 17.95
CA SER A 481 -0.39 14.86 17.85
C SER A 481 -0.67 14.11 19.16
N SER A 482 -1.21 12.88 19.09
CA SER A 482 -1.24 11.94 20.23
C SER A 482 -0.92 10.49 19.82
N SER A 483 -0.18 9.80 20.69
CA SER A 483 0.39 8.45 20.54
C SER A 483 -0.58 7.31 20.92
N SER A 484 -0.47 6.16 20.26
CA SER A 484 -1.28 4.94 20.49
C SER A 484 -0.60 3.89 21.37
N THR A 485 -1.34 3.23 22.27
CA THR A 485 -0.91 2.05 23.04
C THR A 485 -1.75 0.80 22.73
N SER A 486 -1.08 -0.35 22.69
CA SER A 486 -1.60 -1.68 22.29
C SER A 486 -2.18 -2.49 23.46
N GLY A 487 -3.23 -3.27 23.20
CA GLY A 487 -3.65 -4.36 24.10
C GLY A 487 -4.99 -5.03 23.75
N GLY A 488 -4.97 -6.36 23.60
CA GLY A 488 -6.09 -7.32 23.80
C GLY A 488 -7.21 -7.38 22.75
N ALA A 489 -7.35 -8.55 22.10
CA ALA A 489 -8.49 -8.87 21.24
C ALA A 489 -9.75 -9.20 22.07
N HIS A 490 -10.88 -8.57 21.74
CA HIS A 490 -12.18 -8.79 22.38
C HIS A 490 -13.26 -9.09 21.33
N GLY A 491 -14.24 -9.94 21.67
CA GLY A 491 -15.34 -10.34 20.77
C GLY A 491 -16.31 -9.21 20.40
N LEU A 492 -17.13 -9.41 19.37
CA LEU A 492 -18.07 -8.41 18.80
C LEU A 492 -18.99 -7.72 19.83
N MET A 493 -19.49 -8.47 20.82
CA MET A 493 -20.34 -7.92 21.90
C MET A 493 -19.57 -6.90 22.76
N LEU A 494 -18.35 -7.22 23.15
CA LEU A 494 -17.47 -6.35 23.93
C LEU A 494 -17.04 -5.13 23.11
N LEU A 495 -16.84 -5.28 21.79
CA LEU A 495 -16.59 -4.14 20.91
C LEU A 495 -17.77 -3.15 20.91
N CYS A 496 -19.00 -3.64 20.74
CA CYS A 496 -20.18 -2.77 20.70
C CYS A 496 -20.38 -2.04 22.04
N LEU A 497 -20.21 -2.75 23.16
CA LEU A 497 -20.25 -2.17 24.50
C LEU A 497 -19.15 -1.13 24.71
N GLY A 498 -17.92 -1.42 24.26
CA GLY A 498 -16.78 -0.51 24.35
C GLY A 498 -16.94 0.74 23.48
N CYS A 499 -17.49 0.62 22.27
CA CYS A 499 -17.82 1.77 21.43
C CYS A 499 -18.86 2.66 22.12
N ARG A 500 -19.95 2.05 22.60
CA ARG A 500 -21.02 2.76 23.31
C ARG A 500 -20.51 3.49 24.55
N SER A 501 -19.74 2.82 25.40
CA SER A 501 -19.19 3.45 26.61
C SER A 501 -18.25 4.61 26.26
N SER A 502 -17.36 4.42 25.27
CA SER A 502 -16.42 5.48 24.86
C SER A 502 -17.12 6.71 24.27
N LEU A 503 -18.24 6.53 23.56
CA LEU A 503 -19.04 7.63 23.02
C LEU A 503 -19.80 8.38 24.11
N LEU A 504 -20.40 7.66 25.07
CA LEU A 504 -21.07 8.25 26.23
C LEU A 504 -20.10 9.04 27.11
N GLU A 505 -18.92 8.46 27.35
CA GLU A 505 -17.83 9.12 28.06
C GLU A 505 -17.39 10.39 27.33
N LEU A 506 -17.14 10.31 26.03
CA LEU A 506 -16.74 11.47 25.22
C LEU A 506 -17.80 12.58 25.25
N GLU A 507 -19.08 12.23 25.11
CA GLU A 507 -20.20 13.18 25.20
C GLU A 507 -20.21 13.89 26.57
N ASN A 508 -20.04 13.14 27.66
CA ASN A 508 -19.95 13.70 29.00
C ASN A 508 -18.70 14.56 29.20
N GLY A 509 -17.59 14.20 28.56
CA GLY A 509 -16.36 14.98 28.52
C GLY A 509 -16.55 16.33 27.82
N ILE A 510 -17.22 16.34 26.66
CA ILE A 510 -17.53 17.56 25.90
C ILE A 510 -18.49 18.47 26.68
N LYS A 511 -19.48 17.89 27.37
CA LYS A 511 -20.41 18.65 28.23
C LYS A 511 -19.79 19.12 29.55
N GLY A 512 -18.55 18.73 29.87
CA GLY A 512 -17.86 19.10 31.10
C GLY A 512 -18.31 18.33 32.35
N PHE A 513 -19.09 17.25 32.19
CA PHE A 513 -19.48 16.37 33.30
C PHE A 513 -18.36 15.40 33.72
N VAL A 514 -17.39 15.16 32.84
CA VAL A 514 -16.22 14.30 33.08
C VAL A 514 -14.97 15.03 32.58
N VAL A 515 -13.84 14.85 33.26
CA VAL A 515 -12.55 15.42 32.82
C VAL A 515 -12.10 14.74 31.53
N MET A 516 -11.74 15.54 30.52
CA MET A 516 -11.24 15.05 29.24
C MET A 516 -9.93 14.26 29.46
N SER A 517 -9.96 12.97 29.18
CA SER A 517 -8.78 12.11 29.19
C SER A 517 -8.09 12.11 27.83
N SER A 518 -6.79 11.78 27.80
CA SER A 518 -6.03 11.63 26.54
C SER A 518 -6.67 10.63 25.57
N ARG A 519 -7.33 9.59 26.11
CA ARG A 519 -8.08 8.59 25.34
C ARG A 519 -9.34 9.15 24.70
N MET A 520 -10.07 10.01 25.42
CA MET A 520 -11.26 10.69 24.90
C MET A 520 -10.88 11.69 23.81
N GLU A 521 -9.81 12.45 24.04
CA GLU A 521 -9.28 13.41 23.06
C GLU A 521 -8.84 12.70 21.78
N GLN A 522 -8.13 11.57 21.87
CA GLN A 522 -7.80 10.75 20.71
C GLN A 522 -9.05 10.25 19.97
N THR A 523 -10.07 9.81 20.72
CA THR A 523 -11.35 9.34 20.13
C THR A 523 -12.06 10.49 19.41
N PHE A 524 -12.09 11.68 20.02
CA PHE A 524 -12.64 12.89 19.43
C PHE A 524 -11.94 13.26 18.12
N THR A 525 -10.61 13.34 18.12
CA THR A 525 -9.82 13.68 16.94
C THR A 525 -10.02 12.67 15.82
N CYS A 526 -10.00 11.37 16.13
CA CYS A 526 -10.29 10.34 15.13
C CYS A 526 -11.69 10.51 14.51
N ILE A 527 -12.72 10.74 15.33
CA ILE A 527 -14.09 10.94 14.83
C ILE A 527 -14.19 12.22 13.96
N TYR A 528 -13.58 13.31 14.42
CA TYR A 528 -13.54 14.58 13.71
C TYR A 528 -12.87 14.46 12.33
N GLU A 529 -11.81 13.67 12.23
CA GLU A 529 -11.07 13.40 10.99
C GLU A 529 -11.68 12.28 10.14
N GLY A 530 -12.80 11.68 10.56
CA GLY A 530 -13.41 10.54 9.85
C GLY A 530 -12.61 9.24 9.90
N ARG A 531 -11.69 9.09 10.87
CA ARG A 531 -10.90 7.88 11.14
C ARG A 531 -11.56 7.02 12.23
N VAL A 532 -11.33 5.71 12.18
CA VAL A 532 -11.81 4.79 13.22
C VAL A 532 -10.87 4.88 14.44
N PRO A 533 -11.37 5.19 15.66
CA PRO A 533 -10.57 5.17 16.87
C PRO A 533 -9.81 3.84 17.07
N PRO A 534 -8.52 3.85 17.43
CA PRO A 534 -7.70 2.62 17.55
C PRO A 534 -8.30 1.55 18.47
N LEU A 535 -9.03 1.96 19.50
CA LEU A 535 -9.71 1.06 20.44
C LEU A 535 -10.77 0.20 19.79
N TRP A 536 -11.42 0.72 18.74
CA TRP A 536 -12.50 0.03 18.04
C TRP A 536 -11.97 -0.96 17.00
N GLN A 537 -10.72 -0.79 16.55
CA GLN A 537 -10.05 -1.66 15.59
C GLN A 537 -9.52 -2.97 16.19
N LYS A 538 -9.65 -3.16 17.52
CA LYS A 538 -9.08 -4.32 18.23
C LYS A 538 -9.80 -5.65 17.95
N ALA A 539 -11.09 -5.62 17.59
CA ALA A 539 -11.84 -6.85 17.34
C ALA A 539 -11.59 -7.41 15.94
N TYR A 540 -11.38 -6.52 14.96
CA TYR A 540 -10.95 -6.86 13.61
C TYR A 540 -10.19 -5.66 13.02
N PRO A 541 -8.96 -5.85 12.47
CA PRO A 541 -8.21 -4.79 11.83
C PRO A 541 -8.92 -4.30 10.56
N SER A 542 -9.08 -2.99 10.39
CA SER A 542 -9.69 -2.42 9.19
C SER A 542 -9.12 -1.05 8.84
N LEU A 543 -8.80 -0.83 7.57
CA LEU A 543 -8.43 0.48 7.00
C LEU A 543 -9.62 1.29 6.49
N LYS A 544 -10.86 0.84 6.70
CA LYS A 544 -12.06 1.55 6.27
C LYS A 544 -12.17 2.90 7.01
N PRO A 545 -12.54 4.00 6.32
CA PRO A 545 -12.94 5.24 7.00
C PRO A 545 -14.13 5.00 7.93
N LEU A 546 -14.33 5.89 8.90
CA LEU A 546 -15.30 5.72 9.98
C LEU A 546 -16.69 5.30 9.48
N ALA A 547 -17.24 6.02 8.50
CA ALA A 547 -18.57 5.73 7.96
C ALA A 547 -18.68 4.32 7.34
N ALA A 548 -17.69 3.93 6.54
CA ALA A 548 -17.65 2.62 5.90
C ALA A 548 -17.41 1.48 6.91
N TRP A 549 -16.60 1.74 7.94
CA TRP A 549 -16.38 0.82 9.05
C TRP A 549 -17.63 0.59 9.90
N THR A 550 -18.40 1.64 10.20
CA THR A 550 -19.66 1.52 10.95
C THR A 550 -20.69 0.67 10.20
N ARG A 551 -20.80 0.82 8.88
CA ARG A 551 -21.66 -0.04 8.04
C ARG A 551 -21.21 -1.50 8.07
N ASP A 552 -19.89 -1.74 7.99
CA ASP A 552 -19.31 -3.10 8.08
C ASP A 552 -19.59 -3.75 9.45
N LEU A 553 -19.39 -3.00 10.54
CA LEU A 553 -19.70 -3.46 11.90
C LEU A 553 -21.18 -3.84 12.02
N HIS A 554 -22.07 -3.00 11.50
CA HIS A 554 -23.51 -3.25 11.53
C HIS A 554 -23.86 -4.56 10.80
N GLN A 555 -23.32 -4.77 9.60
CA GLN A 555 -23.54 -6.02 8.84
C GLN A 555 -23.05 -7.25 9.61
N ARG A 556 -21.90 -7.18 10.29
CA ARG A 556 -21.39 -8.28 11.12
C ARG A 556 -22.34 -8.61 12.26
N VAL A 557 -22.80 -7.59 13.00
CA VAL A 557 -23.73 -7.76 14.12
C VAL A 557 -25.05 -8.33 13.62
N ALA A 558 -25.57 -7.84 12.48
CA ALA A 558 -26.81 -8.32 11.87
C ALA A 558 -26.73 -9.80 11.50
N GLN A 559 -25.64 -10.26 10.89
CA GLN A 559 -25.44 -11.67 10.54
C GLN A 559 -25.49 -12.58 11.79
N PHE A 560 -24.75 -12.24 12.84
CA PHE A 560 -24.73 -13.06 14.07
C PHE A 560 -26.06 -12.98 14.84
N GLY A 561 -26.73 -11.83 14.81
CA GLY A 561 -28.07 -11.66 15.38
C GLY A 561 -29.11 -12.53 14.68
N GLN A 562 -29.10 -12.55 13.34
CA GLN A 562 -29.95 -13.44 12.56
C GLN A 562 -29.67 -14.91 12.87
N TRP A 563 -28.40 -15.31 12.88
CA TRP A 563 -28.02 -16.69 13.19
C TRP A 563 -28.44 -17.11 14.62
N ALA A 564 -28.24 -16.24 15.62
CA ALA A 564 -28.64 -16.52 17.00
C ALA A 564 -30.16 -16.70 17.18
N ASN A 565 -30.97 -16.03 16.35
CA ASN A 565 -32.43 -16.11 16.39
C ASN A 565 -32.98 -17.32 15.60
N THR A 566 -32.17 -17.96 14.76
CA THR A 566 -32.54 -19.16 13.99
C THR A 566 -32.00 -20.43 14.64
N THR A 567 -32.80 -21.49 14.66
CA THR A 567 -32.39 -22.82 15.17
C THR A 567 -31.47 -23.58 14.21
N GLN A 568 -31.37 -23.15 12.95
CA GLN A 568 -30.54 -23.76 11.93
C GLN A 568 -29.37 -22.85 11.53
N PRO A 569 -28.20 -23.42 11.17
CA PRO A 569 -27.09 -22.65 10.66
C PRO A 569 -27.41 -22.02 9.29
N PRO A 570 -26.80 -20.88 8.95
CA PRO A 570 -26.90 -20.28 7.62
C PRO A 570 -26.44 -21.27 6.55
N THR A 571 -27.12 -21.27 5.40
CA THR A 571 -26.67 -22.02 4.20
C THR A 571 -25.41 -21.40 3.60
N LEU A 572 -25.27 -20.07 3.70
CA LEU A 572 -24.13 -19.29 3.21
C LEU A 572 -23.48 -18.51 4.36
N PHE A 573 -22.19 -18.77 4.59
CA PHE A 573 -21.42 -18.06 5.60
C PHE A 573 -20.63 -16.90 4.99
N TRP A 574 -20.75 -15.71 5.56
CA TRP A 574 -19.84 -14.61 5.24
C TRP A 574 -18.58 -14.72 6.10
N LEU A 575 -17.53 -15.34 5.56
CA LEU A 575 -16.34 -15.73 6.34
C LEU A 575 -15.57 -14.53 6.89
N SER A 576 -15.49 -13.42 6.14
CA SER A 576 -14.82 -12.21 6.62
C SER A 576 -15.60 -11.51 7.73
N GLY A 577 -16.87 -11.85 7.96
CA GLY A 577 -17.68 -11.33 9.06
C GLY A 577 -17.25 -11.81 10.45
N PHE A 578 -16.56 -12.96 10.52
CA PHE A 578 -16.05 -13.52 11.77
C PHE A 578 -14.86 -12.72 12.31
N THR A 579 -14.80 -12.54 13.62
CA THR A 579 -13.62 -11.95 14.31
C THR A 579 -12.40 -12.88 14.25
N SER A 580 -12.63 -14.20 14.14
CA SER A 580 -11.58 -15.20 13.92
C SER A 580 -12.02 -16.25 12.90
N PRO A 581 -11.75 -16.00 11.59
CA PRO A 581 -12.06 -16.94 10.52
C PRO A 581 -11.38 -18.30 10.71
N ASN A 582 -10.13 -18.31 11.19
CA ASN A 582 -9.38 -19.54 11.47
C ASN A 582 -10.04 -20.41 12.55
N GLY A 583 -10.65 -19.79 13.57
CA GLY A 583 -11.42 -20.49 14.59
C GLY A 583 -12.64 -21.19 13.99
N PHE A 584 -13.37 -20.51 13.12
CA PHE A 584 -14.52 -21.08 12.39
C PHE A 584 -14.09 -22.26 11.50
N LEU A 585 -13.05 -22.09 10.68
CA LEU A 585 -12.55 -23.16 9.80
C LEU A 585 -12.07 -24.39 10.59
N THR A 586 -11.44 -24.16 11.75
CA THR A 586 -11.04 -25.24 12.66
C THR A 586 -12.25 -25.98 13.21
N ALA A 587 -13.32 -25.27 13.58
CA ALA A 587 -14.56 -25.88 14.05
C ALA A 587 -15.25 -26.74 12.96
N VAL A 588 -15.22 -26.29 11.70
CA VAL A 588 -15.71 -27.09 10.55
C VAL A 588 -14.91 -28.38 10.42
N LEU A 589 -13.58 -28.32 10.47
CA LEU A 589 -12.72 -29.50 10.42
C LEU A 589 -12.95 -30.45 11.61
N GLN A 590 -13.18 -29.92 12.81
CA GLN A 590 -13.48 -30.72 14.01
C GLN A 590 -14.84 -31.41 13.91
N SER A 591 -15.85 -30.72 13.40
CA SER A 591 -17.18 -31.29 13.20
C SER A 591 -17.14 -32.46 12.22
N TYR A 592 -16.44 -32.29 11.10
CA TYR A 592 -16.21 -33.37 10.13
C TYR A 592 -15.42 -34.55 10.74
N ALA A 593 -14.36 -34.26 11.50
CA ALA A 593 -13.57 -35.31 12.15
C ALA A 593 -14.41 -36.15 13.13
N ARG A 594 -15.34 -35.51 13.88
CA ARG A 594 -16.28 -36.20 14.77
C ARG A 594 -17.28 -37.05 14.00
N GLN A 595 -17.86 -36.52 12.93
CA GLN A 595 -18.84 -37.23 12.11
C GLN A 595 -18.26 -38.49 11.44
N TYR A 596 -16.99 -38.43 11.01
CA TYR A 596 -16.30 -39.53 10.32
C TYR A 596 -15.31 -40.31 11.19
N ASN A 597 -15.38 -40.17 12.52
CA ASN A 597 -14.52 -40.86 13.50
C ASN A 597 -13.01 -40.80 13.17
N VAL A 598 -12.53 -39.63 12.72
CA VAL A 598 -11.09 -39.38 12.50
C VAL A 598 -10.44 -39.05 13.85
N ARG A 599 -9.39 -39.78 14.22
CA ARG A 599 -8.68 -39.61 15.51
C ARG A 599 -8.22 -38.14 15.72
N ALA A 600 -8.58 -37.57 16.87
CA ALA A 600 -8.34 -36.16 17.22
C ALA A 600 -6.86 -35.74 17.18
N HIS A 601 -5.93 -36.62 17.57
CA HIS A 601 -4.49 -36.35 17.58
C HIS A 601 -3.83 -36.34 16.18
N THR A 602 -4.56 -36.68 15.11
CA THR A 602 -4.04 -36.72 13.73
C THR A 602 -4.71 -35.69 12.81
N GLN A 603 -5.53 -34.80 13.38
CA GLN A 603 -6.43 -33.93 12.64
C GLN A 603 -5.70 -32.80 11.87
N LYS A 604 -4.63 -32.24 12.45
CA LYS A 604 -3.86 -31.12 11.86
C LYS A 604 -2.98 -31.55 10.68
N ASP A 605 -2.53 -32.81 10.66
CA ASP A 605 -1.59 -33.32 9.66
C ASP A 605 -2.27 -34.10 8.50
N ARG A 606 -3.50 -34.61 8.70
CA ARG A 606 -4.19 -35.48 7.73
C ARG A 606 -5.39 -34.87 7.03
N LEU A 607 -5.95 -33.75 7.49
CA LEU A 607 -7.10 -33.11 6.86
C LEU A 607 -6.70 -31.75 6.26
N MET A 608 -7.22 -31.45 5.08
CA MET A 608 -7.11 -30.15 4.41
C MET A 608 -8.49 -29.74 3.90
N LEU A 609 -8.72 -28.45 3.69
CA LEU A 609 -9.92 -27.96 3.02
C LEU A 609 -9.68 -27.99 1.51
N LEU A 610 -10.54 -28.69 0.79
CA LEU A 610 -10.66 -28.58 -0.66
C LEU A 610 -11.64 -27.46 -0.96
N PHE A 611 -11.26 -26.57 -1.87
CA PHE A 611 -12.08 -25.48 -2.33
C PHE A 611 -12.71 -25.86 -3.66
N MET A 612 -14.04 -25.87 -3.72
CA MET A 612 -14.78 -26.11 -4.95
C MET A 612 -15.69 -24.92 -5.22
N LEU A 613 -15.62 -24.37 -6.43
CA LEU A 613 -16.44 -23.23 -6.83
C LEU A 613 -17.83 -23.71 -7.24
N TYR A 614 -18.87 -23.06 -6.68
CA TYR A 614 -20.26 -23.35 -7.03
C TYR A 614 -20.94 -22.10 -7.56
N LEU A 615 -21.74 -22.29 -8.60
CA LEU A 615 -22.63 -21.27 -9.11
C LEU A 615 -23.81 -21.09 -8.15
N CYS A 616 -24.08 -19.83 -7.78
CA CYS A 616 -25.05 -19.45 -6.77
C CYS A 616 -26.47 -19.99 -7.05
N SER A 617 -26.79 -20.26 -8.32
CA SER A 617 -28.07 -20.79 -8.79
C SER A 617 -28.44 -22.19 -8.27
N PHE A 618 -27.51 -22.94 -7.65
CA PHE A 618 -27.76 -24.30 -7.14
C PHE A 618 -27.79 -24.43 -5.61
N LEU A 619 -27.67 -23.33 -4.85
CA LEU A 619 -27.44 -23.34 -3.38
C LEU A 619 -28.73 -23.30 -2.54
N LEU A 620 -29.74 -24.10 -2.91
CA LEU A 620 -31.04 -24.16 -2.20
C LEU A 620 -31.04 -25.11 -0.99
N LEU A 621 -30.01 -25.95 -0.84
CA LEU A 621 -29.92 -26.96 0.22
C LEU A 621 -28.61 -26.82 1.00
N PRO A 622 -28.62 -27.09 2.32
CA PRO A 622 -27.40 -27.16 3.12
C PRO A 622 -26.47 -28.27 2.58
N CYS A 623 -25.16 -28.01 2.56
CA CYS A 623 -24.18 -29.02 2.16
C CYS A 623 -24.14 -30.18 3.16
N GLN A 624 -24.03 -31.42 2.66
CA GLN A 624 -23.86 -32.62 3.51
C GLN A 624 -22.52 -32.62 4.25
N ASP A 625 -21.46 -32.14 3.59
CA ASP A 625 -20.09 -32.05 4.15
C ASP A 625 -19.52 -30.65 3.93
N GLY A 626 -18.95 -30.03 4.97
CA GLY A 626 -18.28 -28.74 4.87
C GLY A 626 -19.23 -27.54 5.00
N VAL A 627 -18.85 -26.40 4.41
CA VAL A 627 -19.62 -25.15 4.46
C VAL A 627 -19.52 -24.38 3.15
N PHE A 628 -20.58 -23.65 2.76
CA PHE A 628 -20.51 -22.68 1.67
C PHE A 628 -20.16 -21.30 2.22
N VAL A 629 -19.20 -20.65 1.57
CA VAL A 629 -18.69 -19.33 1.95
C VAL A 629 -18.97 -18.33 0.83
N GLN A 630 -19.45 -17.15 1.20
CA GLN A 630 -19.71 -16.01 0.31
C GLN A 630 -18.99 -14.75 0.79
N GLY A 631 -18.97 -13.72 -0.07
CA GLY A 631 -18.36 -12.42 0.23
C GLY A 631 -16.83 -12.47 0.26
N LEU A 632 -16.25 -13.40 -0.51
CA LEU A 632 -14.84 -13.43 -0.80
C LEU A 632 -14.58 -12.68 -2.11
N PHE A 633 -13.36 -12.18 -2.26
CA PHE A 633 -12.98 -11.45 -3.45
C PHE A 633 -11.64 -11.92 -3.99
N LEU A 634 -11.43 -11.74 -5.29
CA LEU A 634 -10.18 -11.93 -5.99
C LEU A 634 -9.53 -10.57 -6.22
N GLU A 635 -8.23 -10.49 -5.99
CA GLU A 635 -7.42 -9.30 -6.33
C GLU A 635 -6.35 -9.72 -7.35
N GLY A 636 -6.20 -8.92 -8.40
CA GLY A 636 -5.32 -9.25 -9.55
C GLY A 636 -5.91 -10.22 -10.58
N ALA A 637 -7.09 -10.79 -10.33
CA ALA A 637 -7.80 -11.67 -11.26
C ALA A 637 -9.32 -11.49 -11.15
N SER A 638 -10.05 -11.89 -12.20
CA SER A 638 -11.50 -12.03 -12.21
C SER A 638 -11.89 -13.48 -12.50
N TRP A 639 -13.11 -13.86 -12.12
CA TRP A 639 -13.64 -15.19 -12.38
C TRP A 639 -14.66 -15.14 -13.51
N ASP A 640 -14.37 -15.82 -14.62
CA ASP A 640 -15.36 -16.00 -15.68
C ASP A 640 -16.31 -17.14 -15.31
N ILE A 641 -17.54 -16.74 -15.04
CA ILE A 641 -18.66 -17.60 -14.67
C ILE A 641 -19.01 -18.57 -15.81
N GLN A 642 -18.90 -18.16 -17.08
CA GLN A 642 -19.32 -18.96 -18.22
C GLN A 642 -18.33 -20.07 -18.53
N ASN A 643 -17.03 -19.74 -18.49
CA ASN A 643 -15.95 -20.66 -18.81
C ASN A 643 -15.34 -21.36 -17.58
N CYS A 644 -15.82 -21.04 -16.37
CA CYS A 644 -15.33 -21.57 -15.11
C CYS A 644 -13.80 -21.46 -14.97
N CYS A 645 -13.24 -20.32 -15.40
CA CYS A 645 -11.81 -20.08 -15.41
C CYS A 645 -11.45 -18.68 -14.91
N LEU A 646 -10.18 -18.51 -14.54
CA LEU A 646 -9.65 -17.20 -14.18
C LEU A 646 -9.36 -16.40 -15.44
N VAL A 647 -9.77 -15.14 -15.43
CA VAL A 647 -9.51 -14.17 -16.49
C VAL A 647 -8.89 -12.91 -15.89
N GLU A 648 -8.28 -12.10 -16.74
CA GLU A 648 -7.75 -10.80 -16.29
C GLU A 648 -8.91 -9.88 -15.88
N PRO A 649 -8.76 -9.12 -14.78
CA PRO A 649 -9.80 -8.24 -14.31
C PRO A 649 -10.00 -7.07 -15.28
N ALA A 650 -11.23 -6.55 -15.35
CA ALA A 650 -11.48 -5.36 -16.15
C ALA A 650 -10.66 -4.17 -15.62
N PRO A 651 -10.34 -3.18 -16.47
CA PRO A 651 -9.70 -1.93 -16.03
C PRO A 651 -10.48 -1.29 -14.88
N MET A 652 -9.78 -0.71 -13.90
CA MET A 652 -10.34 -0.09 -12.68
C MET A 652 -11.03 -1.06 -11.70
N GLN A 653 -11.13 -2.35 -12.04
CA GLN A 653 -11.66 -3.37 -11.14
C GLN A 653 -10.52 -3.95 -10.30
N MET A 654 -10.24 -3.29 -9.18
CA MET A 654 -9.16 -3.71 -8.26
C MET A 654 -9.47 -5.05 -7.61
N VAL A 655 -10.74 -5.25 -7.25
CA VAL A 655 -11.21 -6.40 -6.48
C VAL A 655 -12.47 -6.94 -7.15
N CYS A 656 -12.50 -8.23 -7.46
CA CYS A 656 -13.60 -8.91 -8.14
C CYS A 656 -14.31 -9.84 -7.15
N PRO A 657 -15.64 -9.81 -7.01
CA PRO A 657 -16.34 -10.80 -6.19
C PRO A 657 -16.19 -12.18 -6.81
N ILE A 658 -15.86 -13.19 -5.99
CA ILE A 658 -15.84 -14.59 -6.44
C ILE A 658 -17.20 -15.24 -6.11
N PRO A 659 -17.68 -16.17 -6.95
CA PRO A 659 -18.85 -16.99 -6.61
C PRO A 659 -18.67 -17.71 -5.27
N ALA A 660 -19.79 -18.18 -4.71
CA ALA A 660 -19.77 -18.92 -3.46
C ALA A 660 -18.86 -20.16 -3.57
N ILE A 661 -18.01 -20.35 -2.56
CA ILE A 661 -17.02 -21.42 -2.53
C ILE A 661 -17.44 -22.44 -1.49
N HIS A 662 -17.42 -23.71 -1.87
CA HIS A 662 -17.59 -24.83 -0.96
C HIS A 662 -16.25 -25.21 -0.33
N PHE A 663 -16.18 -25.08 0.99
CA PHE A 663 -15.05 -25.47 1.81
C PHE A 663 -15.30 -26.90 2.29
N LYS A 664 -14.79 -27.89 1.56
CA LYS A 664 -15.00 -29.32 1.84
C LYS A 664 -13.78 -29.94 2.54
N PRO A 665 -13.93 -30.49 3.75
CA PRO A 665 -12.85 -31.25 4.40
C PRO A 665 -12.48 -32.51 3.61
N VAL A 666 -11.20 -32.69 3.29
CA VAL A 666 -10.67 -33.90 2.60
C VAL A 666 -9.41 -34.42 3.26
N LYS A 667 -9.11 -35.70 3.07
CA LYS A 667 -7.85 -36.31 3.54
C LYS A 667 -6.69 -35.88 2.63
N ARG A 668 -5.59 -35.41 3.23
CA ARG A 668 -4.36 -34.99 2.54
C ARG A 668 -3.75 -36.20 1.80
N ARG A 669 -3.83 -36.23 0.47
CA ARG A 669 -3.16 -37.27 -0.36
C ARG A 669 -1.68 -36.90 -0.55
N ARG A 670 -0.79 -37.90 -0.53
CA ARG A 670 0.68 -37.72 -0.51
C ARG A 670 1.30 -37.15 -1.81
N LYS A 671 0.59 -37.19 -2.95
CA LYS A 671 0.99 -36.54 -4.20
C LYS A 671 -0.28 -36.26 -5.01
N VAL A 672 -0.57 -34.99 -5.27
CA VAL A 672 -1.46 -34.58 -6.36
C VAL A 672 -0.55 -34.04 -7.46
N SER A 673 -0.78 -34.41 -8.71
CA SER A 673 -0.10 -33.84 -9.86
C SER A 673 -0.31 -32.31 -9.86
N LYS A 674 0.79 -31.54 -9.87
CA LYS A 674 0.78 -30.07 -9.84
C LYS A 674 0.02 -29.42 -11.02
N SER A 675 -0.47 -30.20 -11.99
CA SER A 675 -1.09 -29.71 -13.22
C SER A 675 -2.59 -29.39 -13.12
N GLU A 676 -3.30 -29.80 -12.05
CA GLU A 676 -4.77 -29.70 -11.99
C GLU A 676 -5.34 -28.86 -10.84
N LEU A 677 -4.50 -28.35 -9.93
CA LEU A 677 -4.93 -27.49 -8.82
C LEU A 677 -4.06 -26.24 -8.74
N LEU A 678 -4.62 -25.08 -9.04
CA LEU A 678 -4.08 -23.79 -8.62
C LEU A 678 -4.24 -23.69 -7.10
N GLU A 679 -3.14 -23.89 -6.37
CA GLU A 679 -3.10 -23.59 -4.94
C GLU A 679 -3.21 -22.07 -4.77
N THR A 680 -4.34 -21.61 -4.22
CA THR A 680 -4.66 -20.19 -4.01
C THR A 680 -4.57 -19.82 -2.53
N PHE A 681 -4.16 -18.58 -2.24
CA PHE A 681 -3.93 -18.09 -0.88
C PHE A 681 -5.17 -17.42 -0.29
N PHE A 682 -5.35 -17.51 1.03
CA PHE A 682 -6.31 -16.72 1.80
C PHE A 682 -5.60 -15.64 2.60
N PHE A 683 -5.65 -14.39 2.16
CA PHE A 683 -5.23 -13.26 3.00
C PHE A 683 -6.46 -12.57 3.58
N LEU A 684 -6.36 -12.20 4.87
CA LEU A 684 -7.22 -11.20 5.45
C LEU A 684 -6.65 -9.85 4.99
N HIS A 685 -7.28 -9.25 3.98
CA HIS A 685 -6.90 -7.94 3.46
C HIS A 685 -7.04 -6.88 4.56
N GLN A 686 -6.22 -5.83 4.49
CA GLN A 686 -6.11 -4.76 5.49
C GLN A 686 -7.46 -4.08 5.82
N SER A 687 -8.50 -4.27 4.99
CA SER A 687 -9.87 -3.78 5.16
C SER A 687 -10.83 -4.72 5.92
N ALA A 688 -10.34 -5.81 6.54
CA ALA A 688 -11.14 -6.87 7.17
C ALA A 688 -11.95 -7.74 6.20
N THR A 689 -11.52 -7.79 4.94
CA THR A 689 -12.12 -8.58 3.86
C THR A 689 -11.18 -9.73 3.51
N ILE A 690 -11.68 -10.93 3.21
CA ILE A 690 -10.81 -12.03 2.79
C ILE A 690 -10.67 -11.96 1.27
N VAL A 691 -9.42 -11.84 0.82
CA VAL A 691 -9.04 -11.67 -0.57
C VAL A 691 -8.14 -12.82 -0.98
N PHE A 692 -8.43 -13.37 -2.16
CA PHE A 692 -7.59 -14.33 -2.85
C PHE A 692 -6.54 -13.59 -3.67
N PHE A 693 -5.28 -13.84 -3.34
CA PHE A 693 -4.15 -13.46 -4.19
C PHE A 693 -3.80 -14.66 -5.08
N LEU A 694 -3.71 -14.38 -6.38
CA LEU A 694 -3.18 -15.30 -7.37
C LEU A 694 -1.85 -14.73 -7.86
N PHE A 695 -0.75 -15.32 -7.38
CA PHE A 695 0.54 -15.13 -8.01
C PHE A 695 0.54 -15.98 -9.28
N ARG A 696 0.62 -15.32 -10.45
CA ARG A 696 0.81 -15.98 -11.75
C ARG A 696 2.16 -16.68 -11.79
#